data_AF-A0A6M3JBH7-F1
#
_entry.id   AF-A0A6M3JBH7-F1
#
_cell.length_a   1.000
_cell.length_b   1.000
_cell.length_c   1.000
_cell.angle_alpha   90.00
_cell.angle_beta   90.00
_cell.angle_gamma   90.00
#
_symmetry.space_group_name_H-M   'P 1'
#
loop_
_entity.id
_entity.type
_entity.pdbx_description
1 polymer ?
#
loop_
_entity_poly.entity_id
_entity_poly.type
_entity_poly.pdbx_seq_one_letter_code
_entity_poly.pdbx_strand_id
1 'polypeptide(L)'
;MNGTVKDLAVAGEYVYFIVGEVYLANNISRYQAYNAAGTWTTRTVEEELKGNTLQLIDMPDGTQKLFVGSGPIGEGINVRWGIVPPAWGNLIHGEIGRLVSTTSPWDATVIANVTVTSDKSTQGDVLKLVVAAGFTTGLLAVQNVGAVDISHGKHLGMLVKSSVGLSAGDVTIVLSGQANTIDFFVPSMVFHQDGATQTDMPKVYDTNPEAAATKETVTVTTDDYIYVGHTSEIINKISVALGSTVNAVASVLTVEYYNGQAWTAVANLADGTAVTGVTLAKDGVIHFDPPYNVEMVTVNSMACYWLRLKVSVNLTAAVEINEIHLQREDNVEIDLPALGADTWTWCYLDIDPQTWPPIDWTTAPATVASVGLYSTTDFGAATILVSDVKIYQGDYPHLALPGNAIINGMEAYNDSATSPQVNPWIFTLGGVYEIQMVSGGYALVRLPLREMVELMDVDSGRAHTTNGVYLFFNLGEHLERYYNRQLDDVGPDRDAGLPEERRGPPRALASYPGKVLIAIDAGDDGVSSVLAYKDGAIYEIYRAPRAGDRIRAISHQSIPGSTTGRLWISMGVDMIWVPMSTNPEQSEDYRYCHESVLQTGRIYADLQDVEKFWKSIKLVTEDLAAGVTIACDYRTSGSTWTEISDVFDTSPLQEIDIVTDYSVSGRWIELRFRIETSDNQVTPVLMGIVIEGLTRIPVKFAYTLTFRAADRDHDLQGEFDPVTGYAKVDQMDTWVASPLPLLLNSWSNYEDGMYVFPEPSPVRFIKKFKDEDGREARVCQTTLIGI
;
A
#
# COMPACT_ATOMS: atom_id res chain seq x y z
N MET A 1 -28.37 -3.04 3.99
CA MET A 1 -27.12 -2.28 3.87
C MET A 1 -27.48 -0.91 3.36
N ASN A 2 -27.47 0.13 4.21
CA ASN A 2 -27.79 1.50 3.80
C ASN A 2 -26.51 2.33 3.95
N GLY A 3 -25.77 2.52 2.84
CA GLY A 3 -24.55 3.32 2.81
C GLY A 3 -23.81 3.16 1.48
N THR A 4 -23.10 4.19 1.07
CA THR A 4 -22.28 4.18 -0.16
C THR A 4 -21.04 3.32 0.04
N VAL A 5 -20.78 2.40 -0.90
CA VAL A 5 -19.52 1.63 -0.93
C VAL A 5 -18.40 2.54 -1.38
N LYS A 6 -17.32 2.63 -0.59
CA LYS A 6 -16.17 3.49 -0.90
C LYS A 6 -15.03 2.77 -1.60
N ASP A 7 -14.77 1.54 -1.18
CA ASP A 7 -13.66 0.73 -1.66
C ASP A 7 -13.97 -0.76 -1.47
N LEU A 8 -13.30 -1.62 -2.24
CA LEU A 8 -13.46 -3.07 -2.18
C LEU A 8 -12.15 -3.81 -2.44
N ALA A 9 -12.00 -4.99 -1.85
CA ALA A 9 -10.94 -5.93 -2.14
C ALA A 9 -11.50 -7.35 -2.21
N VAL A 10 -10.99 -8.16 -3.15
CA VAL A 10 -11.44 -9.54 -3.36
C VAL A 10 -10.32 -10.49 -2.97
N ALA A 11 -10.58 -11.35 -1.98
CA ALA A 11 -9.63 -12.33 -1.46
C ALA A 11 -10.21 -13.74 -1.62
N GLY A 12 -9.84 -14.41 -2.72
CA GLY A 12 -10.39 -15.72 -3.07
C GLY A 12 -11.92 -15.65 -3.24
N GLU A 13 -12.65 -16.31 -2.34
CA GLU A 13 -14.12 -16.35 -2.33
C GLU A 13 -14.78 -15.23 -1.50
N TYR A 14 -13.98 -14.41 -0.81
CA TYR A 14 -14.46 -13.31 0.02
C TYR A 14 -14.39 -11.98 -0.73
N VAL A 15 -15.40 -11.15 -0.52
CA VAL A 15 -15.39 -9.75 -0.93
C VAL A 15 -15.42 -8.89 0.33
N TYR A 16 -14.37 -8.10 0.54
CA TYR A 16 -14.31 -7.08 1.57
C TYR A 16 -14.68 -5.75 0.95
N PHE A 17 -15.51 -4.95 1.61
CA PHE A 17 -15.92 -3.65 1.12
C PHE A 17 -16.15 -2.68 2.27
N ILE A 18 -15.80 -1.42 2.06
CA ILE A 18 -15.98 -0.35 3.04
C ILE A 18 -17.32 0.31 2.80
N VAL A 19 -18.14 0.41 3.85
CA VAL A 19 -19.47 1.05 3.79
C VAL A 19 -19.51 2.23 4.76
N GLY A 20 -19.94 3.39 4.27
CA GLY A 20 -20.25 4.55 5.09
C GLY A 20 -19.85 5.88 4.44
N GLU A 21 -20.35 6.98 5.00
CA GLU A 21 -20.12 8.32 4.44
C GLU A 21 -19.02 9.09 5.19
N VAL A 22 -18.82 8.82 6.49
CA VAL A 22 -17.94 9.61 7.34
C VAL A 22 -16.51 9.05 7.31
N TYR A 23 -15.53 9.90 6.98
CA TYR A 23 -14.10 9.54 6.84
C TYR A 23 -13.45 8.92 8.11
N LEU A 24 -14.16 8.89 9.24
CA LEU A 24 -13.60 8.57 10.57
C LEU A 24 -14.13 7.26 11.19
N ALA A 25 -15.05 6.53 10.54
CA ALA A 25 -15.67 5.35 11.16
C ALA A 25 -16.30 4.36 10.16
N ASN A 26 -15.84 4.28 8.91
CA ASN A 26 -16.49 3.38 7.95
C ASN A 26 -16.20 1.91 8.30
N ASN A 27 -17.27 1.13 8.37
CA ASN A 27 -17.19 -0.28 8.71
C ASN A 27 -16.69 -1.06 7.49
N ILE A 28 -15.81 -2.04 7.73
CA ILE A 28 -15.49 -3.05 6.72
C ILE A 28 -16.52 -4.16 6.85
N SER A 29 -17.19 -4.46 5.75
CA SER A 29 -18.07 -5.60 5.63
C SER A 29 -17.40 -6.69 4.79
N ARG A 30 -17.53 -7.93 5.21
CA ARG A 30 -17.16 -9.10 4.41
C ARG A 30 -18.40 -9.80 3.91
N TYR A 31 -18.40 -10.14 2.63
CA TYR A 31 -19.42 -10.91 1.94
C TYR A 31 -18.82 -12.19 1.34
N GLN A 32 -19.63 -13.25 1.32
CA GLN A 32 -19.36 -14.47 0.58
C GLN A 32 -20.65 -15.02 -0.01
N ALA A 33 -20.58 -15.47 -1.27
CA ALA A 33 -21.60 -16.30 -1.89
C ALA A 33 -21.03 -17.69 -2.13
N TYR A 34 -21.71 -18.73 -1.66
CA TYR A 34 -21.24 -20.11 -1.78
C TYR A 34 -22.39 -21.04 -2.14
N ASN A 35 -22.06 -22.15 -2.82
CA ASN A 35 -23.03 -23.16 -3.19
C ASN A 35 -23.04 -24.28 -2.13
N ALA A 36 -24.13 -24.39 -1.39
CA ALA A 36 -24.35 -25.47 -0.44
C ALA A 36 -25.38 -26.45 -1.02
N ALA A 37 -24.91 -27.61 -1.48
CA ALA A 37 -25.75 -28.69 -2.00
C ALA A 37 -26.74 -28.26 -3.10
N GLY A 38 -26.29 -27.43 -4.05
CA GLY A 38 -27.10 -26.95 -5.17
C GLY A 38 -27.85 -25.64 -4.91
N THR A 39 -27.81 -25.11 -3.68
CA THR A 39 -28.40 -23.82 -3.32
C THR A 39 -27.32 -22.76 -3.15
N TRP A 40 -27.45 -21.65 -3.86
CA TRP A 40 -26.61 -20.48 -3.63
C TRP A 40 -27.04 -19.77 -2.35
N THR A 41 -26.15 -19.76 -1.37
CA THR A 41 -26.33 -19.10 -0.08
C THR A 41 -25.38 -17.91 -0.01
N THR A 42 -25.82 -16.83 0.65
CA THR A 42 -24.99 -15.65 0.90
C THR A 42 -24.86 -15.42 2.41
N ARG A 43 -23.72 -14.89 2.83
CA ARG A 43 -23.49 -14.44 4.20
C ARG A 43 -22.69 -13.14 4.22
N THR A 44 -22.94 -12.32 5.24
CA THR A 44 -22.27 -11.03 5.44
C THR A 44 -22.02 -10.79 6.92
N VAL A 45 -20.85 -10.25 7.26
CA VAL A 45 -20.48 -9.84 8.62
C VAL A 45 -19.72 -8.53 8.57
N GLU A 46 -19.86 -7.70 9.60
CA GLU A 46 -19.01 -6.51 9.79
C GLU A 46 -17.75 -6.94 10.56
N GLU A 47 -16.59 -6.57 10.04
CA GLU A 47 -15.31 -6.76 10.72
C GLU A 47 -15.11 -5.63 11.75
N GLU A 48 -14.32 -5.89 12.79
CA GLU A 48 -14.00 -4.87 13.80
C GLU A 48 -13.12 -3.74 13.25
N LEU A 49 -12.34 -4.05 12.21
CA LEU A 49 -11.51 -3.08 11.51
C LEU A 49 -12.36 -2.02 10.80
N LYS A 50 -11.91 -0.78 10.90
CA LYS A 50 -12.51 0.39 10.25
C LYS A 50 -11.47 1.09 9.41
N GLY A 51 -11.87 1.60 8.25
CA GLY A 51 -10.93 2.24 7.35
C GLY A 51 -11.61 2.93 6.17
N ASN A 52 -10.80 3.52 5.29
CA ASN A 52 -11.23 4.24 4.11
C ASN A 52 -10.70 3.64 2.80
N THR A 53 -9.58 2.92 2.86
CA THR A 53 -8.97 2.25 1.71
C THR A 53 -8.61 0.81 2.07
N LEU A 54 -8.72 -0.10 1.10
CA LEU A 54 -8.37 -1.52 1.21
C LEU A 54 -7.30 -1.85 0.18
N GLN A 55 -6.35 -2.70 0.56
CA GLN A 55 -5.44 -3.32 -0.41
C GLN A 55 -5.17 -4.77 0.01
N LEU A 56 -5.38 -5.71 -0.89
CA LEU A 56 -5.01 -7.10 -0.68
C LEU A 56 -3.62 -7.37 -1.26
N ILE A 57 -2.80 -8.12 -0.52
CA ILE A 57 -1.48 -8.56 -0.98
C ILE A 57 -1.30 -10.05 -0.68
N ASP A 58 -0.88 -10.79 -1.70
CA ASP A 58 -0.44 -12.18 -1.54
C ASP A 58 0.99 -12.20 -0.99
N MET A 59 1.17 -12.88 0.14
CA MET A 59 2.45 -12.98 0.82
C MET A 59 3.25 -14.18 0.29
N PRO A 60 4.59 -14.17 0.36
CA PRO A 60 5.42 -15.28 -0.10
C PRO A 60 5.17 -16.62 0.62
N ASP A 61 4.59 -16.58 1.82
CA ASP A 61 4.20 -17.76 2.61
C ASP A 61 2.86 -18.38 2.15
N GLY A 62 2.23 -17.82 1.12
CA GLY A 62 0.94 -18.27 0.57
C GLY A 62 -0.28 -17.72 1.31
N THR A 63 -0.11 -16.88 2.33
CA THR A 63 -1.21 -16.18 2.99
C THR A 63 -1.61 -14.91 2.23
N GLN A 64 -2.87 -14.49 2.35
CA GLN A 64 -3.30 -13.19 1.83
C GLN A 64 -3.45 -12.22 2.99
N LYS A 65 -2.89 -11.01 2.88
CA LYS A 65 -3.06 -9.94 3.87
C LYS A 65 -3.90 -8.80 3.30
N LEU A 66 -4.95 -8.43 4.02
CA LEU A 66 -5.78 -7.27 3.77
C LEU A 66 -5.24 -6.08 4.58
N PHE A 67 -4.67 -5.10 3.89
CA PHE A 67 -4.26 -3.82 4.43
C PHE A 67 -5.44 -2.84 4.40
N VAL A 68 -5.52 -2.01 5.45
CA VAL A 68 -6.60 -1.07 5.71
C VAL A 68 -5.99 0.29 6.06
N GLY A 69 -6.27 1.31 5.25
CA GLY A 69 -5.91 2.69 5.56
C GLY A 69 -6.97 3.34 6.43
N SER A 70 -6.58 3.76 7.64
CA SER A 70 -7.48 4.37 8.63
C SER A 70 -7.33 5.89 8.66
N GLY A 71 -8.46 6.61 8.76
CA GLY A 71 -8.45 8.02 9.17
C GLY A 71 -8.04 8.19 10.64
N PRO A 72 -7.97 9.42 11.18
CA PRO A 72 -7.57 9.66 12.56
C PRO A 72 -8.62 9.13 13.55
N ILE A 73 -8.47 7.90 14.02
CA ILE A 73 -9.30 7.32 15.09
C ILE A 73 -8.38 6.85 16.22
N GLY A 74 -8.35 7.56 17.35
CA GLY A 74 -7.63 7.19 18.59
C GLY A 74 -6.10 7.15 18.52
N GLU A 75 -5.55 6.57 17.45
CA GLU A 75 -4.14 6.24 17.19
C GLU A 75 -3.53 7.11 16.06
N GLY A 76 -4.25 8.13 15.59
CA GLY A 76 -3.84 8.95 14.44
C GLY A 76 -4.12 8.29 13.08
N ILE A 77 -3.57 8.85 12.00
CA ILE A 77 -3.64 8.24 10.65
C ILE A 77 -2.70 7.05 10.63
N ASN A 78 -3.19 5.88 10.24
CA ASN A 78 -2.40 4.66 10.28
C ASN A 78 -2.82 3.68 9.17
N VAL A 79 -1.92 2.76 8.85
CA VAL A 79 -2.26 1.57 8.06
C VAL A 79 -2.22 0.36 8.97
N ARG A 80 -3.30 -0.43 8.95
CA ARG A 80 -3.46 -1.69 9.68
C ARG A 80 -3.53 -2.83 8.70
N TRP A 81 -3.35 -4.06 9.15
CA TRP A 81 -3.58 -5.20 8.27
C TRP A 81 -3.97 -6.45 9.02
N GLY A 82 -4.53 -7.38 8.24
CA GLY A 82 -3.77 -8.61 8.12
C GLY A 82 -4.40 -9.80 7.41
N ILE A 83 -3.96 -10.97 7.86
CA ILE A 83 -4.24 -12.29 7.34
C ILE A 83 -5.75 -12.58 7.18
N VAL A 84 -6.14 -12.73 5.92
CA VAL A 84 -7.42 -13.28 5.49
C VAL A 84 -7.47 -14.77 5.87
N PRO A 85 -8.51 -15.22 6.59
CA PRO A 85 -8.60 -16.61 7.00
C PRO A 85 -8.89 -17.52 5.79
N PRO A 86 -8.40 -18.78 5.81
CA PRO A 86 -8.61 -19.71 4.71
C PRO A 86 -10.08 -20.19 4.59
N ALA A 87 -10.84 -20.08 5.68
CA ALA A 87 -12.26 -20.38 5.76
C ALA A 87 -12.96 -19.20 6.47
N TRP A 88 -14.29 -19.15 6.40
CA TRP A 88 -15.05 -18.10 7.07
C TRP A 88 -14.79 -18.07 8.58
N GLY A 89 -14.24 -16.95 9.03
CA GLY A 89 -13.89 -16.61 10.42
C GLY A 89 -13.42 -15.17 10.43
N ASN A 90 -13.25 -14.48 11.54
CA ASN A 90 -12.83 -13.07 11.49
C ASN A 90 -11.47 -12.91 10.79
N LEU A 91 -11.22 -11.74 10.21
CA LEU A 91 -9.85 -11.35 9.85
C LEU A 91 -8.93 -11.66 11.04
N ILE A 92 -7.81 -12.36 10.82
CA ILE A 92 -6.97 -12.90 11.91
C ILE A 92 -6.09 -11.78 12.49
N HIS A 93 -6.74 -10.76 13.04
CA HIS A 93 -6.16 -9.59 13.70
C HIS A 93 -7.08 -9.35 14.90
N GLY A 94 -6.56 -9.32 16.11
CA GLY A 94 -7.33 -8.72 17.19
C GLY A 94 -7.89 -9.63 18.27
N GLU A 95 -8.58 -8.92 19.15
CA GLU A 95 -9.07 -9.34 20.45
C GLU A 95 -9.89 -10.63 20.34
N ILE A 96 -9.40 -11.73 20.89
CA ILE A 96 -10.15 -12.99 20.97
C ILE A 96 -11.03 -13.06 22.21
N GLY A 97 -10.86 -12.10 23.13
CA GLY A 97 -11.67 -11.99 24.32
C GLY A 97 -11.17 -10.89 25.24
N ARG A 98 -11.96 -10.63 26.27
CA ARG A 98 -11.60 -9.72 27.36
C ARG A 98 -11.26 -10.52 28.59
N LEU A 99 -10.09 -10.24 29.18
CA LEU A 99 -9.64 -10.91 30.39
C LEU A 99 -10.34 -10.32 31.63
N VAL A 100 -10.32 -9.00 31.76
CA VAL A 100 -10.93 -8.29 32.90
C VAL A 100 -11.44 -6.92 32.48
N SER A 101 -12.59 -6.52 33.04
CA SER A 101 -13.17 -5.19 32.82
C SER A 101 -12.81 -4.23 33.94
N THR A 102 -12.79 -2.94 33.62
CA THR A 102 -12.51 -1.82 34.53
C THR A 102 -13.75 -0.98 34.86
N THR A 103 -14.93 -1.47 34.49
CA THR A 103 -16.24 -0.89 34.82
C THR A 103 -16.58 -0.96 36.32
N SER A 104 -15.80 -1.69 37.11
CA SER A 104 -15.86 -1.78 38.56
C SER A 104 -14.43 -1.75 39.12
N PRO A 105 -14.23 -1.24 40.35
CA PRO A 105 -12.91 -1.22 40.97
C PRO A 105 -12.35 -2.63 41.14
N TRP A 106 -11.04 -2.78 40.99
CA TRP A 106 -10.31 -4.02 41.27
C TRP A 106 -9.92 -4.08 42.75
N ASP A 107 -10.92 -4.30 43.61
CA ASP A 107 -10.81 -4.22 45.07
C ASP A 107 -11.13 -5.55 45.77
N ALA A 108 -10.89 -6.69 45.11
CA ALA A 108 -11.11 -8.01 45.72
C ALA A 108 -10.29 -8.22 47.01
N THR A 109 -9.17 -7.50 47.16
CA THR A 109 -8.40 -7.36 48.40
C THR A 109 -8.19 -5.89 48.72
N VAL A 110 -8.42 -5.51 49.98
CA VAL A 110 -8.18 -4.14 50.45
C VAL A 110 -6.68 -3.94 50.70
N ILE A 111 -6.10 -2.95 50.03
CA ILE A 111 -4.66 -2.66 50.08
C ILE A 111 -4.44 -1.35 50.84
N ALA A 112 -3.60 -1.39 51.86
CA ALA A 112 -3.22 -0.18 52.59
C ALA A 112 -2.47 0.79 51.66
N ASN A 113 -2.75 2.10 51.81
CA ASN A 113 -2.10 3.17 51.05
C ASN A 113 -2.38 3.22 49.54
N VAL A 114 -3.32 2.41 49.03
CA VAL A 114 -3.80 2.49 47.64
C VAL A 114 -5.32 2.65 47.64
N THR A 115 -5.81 3.65 46.91
CA THR A 115 -7.27 3.82 46.69
C THR A 115 -7.61 3.38 45.28
N VAL A 116 -8.48 2.37 45.17
CA VAL A 116 -8.93 1.80 43.89
C VAL A 116 -10.36 2.26 43.59
N THR A 117 -10.58 2.83 42.41
CA THR A 117 -11.91 3.28 41.95
C THR A 117 -12.08 2.99 40.46
N SER A 118 -13.31 2.83 39.99
CA SER A 118 -13.63 2.90 38.55
C SER A 118 -13.97 4.35 38.19
N ASP A 119 -13.40 4.88 37.11
CA ASP A 119 -13.60 6.26 36.64
C ASP A 119 -13.93 6.27 35.13
N LYS A 120 -14.35 7.43 34.61
CA LYS A 120 -14.52 7.66 33.16
C LYS A 120 -13.46 8.62 32.66
N SER A 121 -12.75 8.20 31.62
CA SER A 121 -11.76 9.02 30.92
C SER A 121 -12.20 9.32 29.48
N THR A 122 -11.41 10.12 28.76
CA THR A 122 -11.58 10.32 27.32
C THR A 122 -11.45 9.02 26.51
N GLN A 123 -10.89 7.96 27.10
CA GLN A 123 -10.71 6.64 26.48
C GLN A 123 -11.78 5.62 26.90
N GLY A 124 -12.80 6.04 27.67
CA GLY A 124 -13.86 5.17 28.19
C GLY A 124 -13.74 4.88 29.68
N ASP A 125 -14.34 3.77 30.11
CA ASP A 125 -14.28 3.28 31.49
C ASP A 125 -12.84 2.82 31.81
N VAL A 126 -12.31 3.22 32.98
CA VAL A 126 -10.93 2.94 33.40
C VAL A 126 -10.86 2.61 34.89
N LEU A 127 -9.89 1.79 35.25
CA LEU A 127 -9.46 1.56 36.62
C LEU A 127 -8.56 2.72 37.03
N LYS A 128 -8.83 3.31 38.18
CA LYS A 128 -8.05 4.40 38.75
C LYS A 128 -7.47 4.00 40.10
N LEU A 129 -6.14 4.01 40.15
CA LEU A 129 -5.34 3.72 41.32
C LEU A 129 -4.71 5.02 41.81
N VAL A 130 -4.98 5.41 43.05
CA VAL A 130 -4.29 6.51 43.72
C VAL A 130 -3.36 5.91 44.77
N VAL A 131 -2.07 5.87 44.44
CA VAL A 131 -1.00 5.35 45.29
C VAL A 131 -0.48 6.48 46.19
N ALA A 132 -0.53 6.29 47.51
CA ALA A 132 -0.03 7.27 48.46
C ALA A 132 1.49 7.17 48.63
N ALA A 133 2.14 8.27 49.03
CA ALA A 133 3.60 8.35 49.19
C ALA A 133 4.19 7.38 50.25
N GLY A 134 3.35 6.74 51.07
CA GLY A 134 3.78 5.73 52.05
C GLY A 134 3.77 4.30 51.52
N PHE A 135 3.41 4.08 50.26
CA PHE A 135 3.44 2.78 49.60
C PHE A 135 4.82 2.58 48.94
N THR A 136 5.50 1.47 49.23
CA THR A 136 6.84 1.20 48.68
C THR A 136 6.79 0.20 47.52
N THR A 137 6.41 -1.04 47.81
CA THR A 137 6.32 -2.15 46.84
C THR A 137 5.19 -3.07 47.29
N GLY A 138 4.59 -3.80 46.37
CA GLY A 138 3.51 -4.74 46.67
C GLY A 138 2.33 -4.67 45.70
N LEU A 139 1.25 -5.36 46.06
CA LEU A 139 0.00 -5.34 45.31
C LEU A 139 -0.62 -3.95 45.30
N LEU A 140 -1.06 -3.49 44.12
CA LEU A 140 -1.75 -2.22 43.91
C LEU A 140 -3.26 -2.41 43.73
N ALA A 141 -3.69 -3.49 43.09
CA ALA A 141 -5.09 -3.82 42.85
C ALA A 141 -5.25 -5.30 42.51
N VAL A 142 -6.43 -5.86 42.77
CA VAL A 142 -6.76 -7.24 42.39
C VAL A 142 -8.24 -7.40 42.09
N GLN A 143 -8.54 -8.17 41.05
CA GLN A 143 -9.88 -8.49 40.62
C GLN A 143 -10.01 -9.99 40.39
N ASN A 144 -11.02 -10.59 41.01
CA ASN A 144 -11.44 -11.94 40.66
C ASN A 144 -12.23 -11.91 39.35
N VAL A 145 -11.93 -12.83 38.46
CA VAL A 145 -12.63 -13.03 37.20
C VAL A 145 -13.27 -14.43 37.19
N GLY A 146 -14.40 -14.58 36.50
CA GLY A 146 -14.86 -15.93 36.18
C GLY A 146 -13.84 -16.59 35.27
N ALA A 147 -13.55 -17.88 35.44
CA ALA A 147 -12.51 -18.60 34.70
C ALA A 147 -12.46 -18.21 33.20
N VAL A 148 -11.44 -17.46 32.80
CA VAL A 148 -11.25 -16.97 31.43
C VAL A 148 -10.16 -17.77 30.74
N ASP A 149 -10.51 -18.44 29.64
CA ASP A 149 -9.56 -19.18 28.81
C ASP A 149 -8.69 -18.24 27.96
N ILE A 150 -7.38 -18.30 28.14
CA ILE A 150 -6.36 -17.54 27.39
C ILE A 150 -5.54 -18.43 26.44
N SER A 151 -5.91 -19.69 26.24
CA SER A 151 -5.08 -20.71 25.54
C SER A 151 -4.79 -20.38 24.08
N HIS A 152 -5.63 -19.56 23.46
CA HIS A 152 -5.46 -19.08 22.09
C HIS A 152 -4.84 -17.69 22.01
N GLY A 153 -4.54 -17.06 23.15
CA GLY A 153 -3.93 -15.74 23.24
C GLY A 153 -2.40 -15.81 23.14
N LYS A 154 -1.81 -14.81 22.49
CA LYS A 154 -0.37 -14.55 22.42
C LYS A 154 0.03 -13.25 23.12
N HIS A 155 -0.91 -12.32 23.30
CA HIS A 155 -0.63 -11.07 24.02
C HIS A 155 -1.81 -10.63 24.89
N LEU A 156 -1.52 -9.88 25.95
CA LEU A 156 -2.48 -9.01 26.62
C LEU A 156 -2.29 -7.57 26.14
N GLY A 157 -3.40 -6.88 25.89
CA GLY A 157 -3.38 -5.47 25.48
C GLY A 157 -4.23 -4.60 26.40
N MET A 158 -3.69 -3.43 26.75
CA MET A 158 -4.37 -2.40 27.55
C MET A 158 -3.76 -1.02 27.32
N LEU A 159 -4.54 0.04 27.56
CA LEU A 159 -4.05 1.42 27.68
C LEU A 159 -3.69 1.71 29.13
N VAL A 160 -2.50 2.26 29.35
CA VAL A 160 -2.03 2.69 30.66
C VAL A 160 -1.60 4.15 30.62
N LYS A 161 -1.95 4.90 31.67
CA LYS A 161 -1.44 6.25 31.91
C LYS A 161 -1.01 6.38 33.37
N SER A 162 0.18 6.92 33.60
CA SER A 162 0.69 7.24 34.93
C SER A 162 0.89 8.75 35.07
N SER A 163 0.62 9.32 36.25
CA SER A 163 0.94 10.72 36.56
C SER A 163 2.43 10.97 36.77
N VAL A 164 3.25 9.92 36.82
CA VAL A 164 4.72 9.97 36.95
C VAL A 164 5.36 9.12 35.86
N GLY A 165 6.64 9.36 35.56
CA GLY A 165 7.40 8.48 34.67
C GLY A 165 7.69 7.15 35.37
N LEU A 166 7.44 6.03 34.69
CA LEU A 166 7.74 4.69 35.18
C LEU A 166 8.73 4.00 34.23
N SER A 167 9.72 3.33 34.80
CA SER A 167 10.65 2.47 34.07
C SER A 167 9.98 1.14 33.72
N ALA A 168 10.53 0.42 32.74
CA ALA A 168 10.07 -0.93 32.45
C ALA A 168 10.24 -1.83 33.69
N GLY A 169 9.18 -2.57 34.04
CA GLY A 169 9.15 -3.44 35.21
C GLY A 169 8.80 -2.79 36.54
N ASP A 170 8.69 -1.45 36.64
CA ASP A 170 8.27 -0.78 37.90
C ASP A 170 6.87 -1.19 38.36
N VAL A 171 6.01 -1.51 37.38
CA VAL A 171 4.67 -2.07 37.57
C VAL A 171 4.52 -3.30 36.69
N THR A 172 3.93 -4.36 37.24
CA THR A 172 3.72 -5.64 36.57
C THR A 172 2.25 -6.03 36.64
N ILE A 173 1.76 -6.72 35.61
CA ILE A 173 0.46 -7.41 35.68
C ILE A 173 0.70 -8.82 36.22
N VAL A 174 -0.19 -9.26 37.09
CA VAL A 174 -0.12 -10.55 37.76
C VAL A 174 -1.35 -11.36 37.39
N LEU A 175 -1.15 -12.56 36.84
CA LEU A 175 -2.22 -13.49 36.46
C LEU A 175 -2.21 -14.71 37.37
N SER A 176 -3.38 -15.17 37.81
CA SER A 176 -3.50 -16.39 38.62
C SER A 176 -4.68 -17.24 38.18
N GLY A 177 -4.53 -18.57 38.27
CA GLY A 177 -5.62 -19.52 38.02
C GLY A 177 -6.57 -19.74 39.20
N GLN A 178 -6.32 -19.08 40.34
CA GLN A 178 -7.19 -19.15 41.51
C GLN A 178 -7.72 -17.75 41.87
N ALA A 179 -8.86 -17.71 42.57
CA ALA A 179 -9.39 -16.46 43.11
C ALA A 179 -8.56 -16.03 44.35
N ASN A 180 -8.37 -14.73 44.55
CA ASN A 180 -7.71 -14.14 45.73
C ASN A 180 -6.24 -14.57 46.01
N THR A 181 -5.50 -15.11 45.05
CA THR A 181 -4.18 -15.73 45.29
C THR A 181 -3.00 -14.76 45.41
N ILE A 182 -3.06 -13.87 46.41
CA ILE A 182 -1.87 -13.34 47.09
C ILE A 182 -2.03 -13.51 48.61
N ASP A 183 -2.68 -14.59 49.04
CA ASP A 183 -2.96 -14.89 50.45
C ASP A 183 -1.87 -15.80 51.08
N PHE A 184 -1.53 -15.50 52.33
CA PHE A 184 -0.72 -16.37 53.19
C PHE A 184 -1.61 -17.51 53.72
N PHE A 185 -1.20 -18.75 53.49
CA PHE A 185 -1.81 -19.94 54.08
C PHE A 185 -1.18 -20.25 55.44
N VAL A 186 -1.98 -20.82 56.33
CA VAL A 186 -1.54 -21.32 57.63
C VAL A 186 -1.27 -22.82 57.46
N PRO A 187 -0.11 -23.36 57.89
CA PRO A 187 0.12 -24.79 57.88
C PRO A 187 -1.04 -25.55 58.55
N SER A 188 -1.46 -26.66 57.94
CA SER A 188 -2.43 -27.56 58.58
C SER A 188 -1.79 -28.35 59.72
N MET A 189 -0.48 -28.60 59.64
CA MET A 189 0.33 -29.16 60.73
C MET A 189 1.82 -28.87 60.50
N VAL A 190 2.53 -28.60 61.59
CA VAL A 190 4.00 -28.55 61.66
C VAL A 190 4.48 -29.45 62.78
N PHE A 191 5.50 -30.26 62.54
CA PHE A 191 6.11 -31.08 63.60
C PHE A 191 7.61 -31.29 63.37
N HIS A 192 8.35 -31.52 64.45
CA HIS A 192 9.75 -31.90 64.41
C HIS A 192 9.88 -33.42 64.55
N GLN A 193 10.68 -34.03 63.69
CA GLN A 193 11.06 -35.42 63.75
C GLN A 193 12.53 -35.56 64.18
N ASP A 194 12.74 -36.12 65.37
CA ASP A 194 14.05 -36.52 65.92
C ASP A 194 14.15 -38.05 65.83
N GLY A 195 14.90 -38.52 64.83
CA GLY A 195 14.98 -39.95 64.48
C GLY A 195 13.61 -40.57 64.20
N ALA A 196 13.11 -41.40 65.12
CA ALA A 196 11.80 -42.06 65.02
C ALA A 196 10.68 -41.32 65.80
N THR A 197 11.02 -40.29 66.58
CA THR A 197 10.07 -39.55 67.42
C THR A 197 9.52 -38.36 66.66
N GLN A 198 8.20 -38.19 66.64
CA GLN A 198 7.53 -37.03 66.03
C GLN A 198 6.89 -36.18 67.14
N THR A 199 7.27 -34.91 67.21
CA THR A 199 6.77 -33.94 68.20
C THR A 199 6.05 -32.81 67.48
N ASP A 200 4.74 -32.70 67.69
CA ASP A 200 3.90 -31.63 67.12
C ASP A 200 4.34 -30.25 67.63
N MET A 201 4.25 -29.24 66.76
CA MET A 201 4.67 -27.86 66.99
C MET A 201 3.48 -26.89 66.83
N PRO A 202 2.38 -27.05 67.58
CA PRO A 202 1.12 -26.34 67.32
C PRO A 202 1.22 -24.82 67.40
N LYS A 203 2.17 -24.29 68.19
CA LYS A 203 2.31 -22.85 68.37
C LYS A 203 2.94 -22.14 67.17
N VAL A 204 3.60 -22.86 66.26
CA VAL A 204 4.22 -22.21 65.08
C VAL A 204 3.24 -22.02 63.93
N TYR A 205 1.99 -22.46 64.06
CA TYR A 205 0.96 -22.31 63.04
C TYR A 205 -0.40 -21.91 63.63
N ASP A 206 -0.39 -21.17 64.74
CA ASP A 206 -1.60 -20.81 65.49
C ASP A 206 -2.23 -19.47 65.08
N THR A 207 -1.65 -18.79 64.07
CA THR A 207 -2.12 -17.52 63.50
C THR A 207 -1.98 -16.29 64.40
N ASN A 208 -1.22 -16.37 65.48
CA ASN A 208 -1.06 -15.28 66.43
C ASN A 208 0.41 -14.85 66.62
N PRO A 209 0.97 -14.06 65.67
CA PRO A 209 2.39 -13.74 65.64
C PRO A 209 2.86 -12.79 66.76
N GLU A 210 1.95 -12.14 67.50
CA GLU A 210 2.30 -11.12 68.52
C GLU A 210 2.23 -11.62 69.97
N ALA A 211 1.80 -12.86 70.23
CA ALA A 211 1.77 -13.40 71.58
C ALA A 211 3.14 -13.97 71.97
N ALA A 212 3.88 -13.32 72.88
CA ALA A 212 5.16 -13.81 73.42
C ALA A 212 5.12 -15.22 74.10
N ALA A 213 3.96 -15.89 74.12
CA ALA A 213 3.72 -17.23 74.63
C ALA A 213 3.57 -18.33 73.54
N THR A 214 3.63 -17.98 72.25
CA THR A 214 3.38 -18.88 71.11
C THR A 214 4.66 -19.15 70.31
N LYS A 215 5.72 -19.65 70.97
CA LYS A 215 6.94 -20.11 70.29
C LYS A 215 7.22 -21.58 70.57
N GLU A 216 7.81 -22.26 69.61
CA GLU A 216 8.39 -23.59 69.79
C GLU A 216 9.91 -23.52 69.74
N THR A 217 10.55 -24.35 70.56
CA THR A 217 11.99 -24.47 70.62
C THR A 217 12.39 -25.82 70.07
N VAL A 218 13.19 -25.83 69.01
CA VAL A 218 13.61 -27.04 68.31
C VAL A 218 15.13 -27.17 68.34
N THR A 219 15.63 -28.38 68.55
CA THR A 219 17.03 -28.73 68.34
C THR A 219 17.10 -29.60 67.11
N VAL A 220 17.69 -29.09 66.03
CA VAL A 220 17.76 -29.79 64.74
C VAL A 220 19.19 -30.29 64.50
N THR A 221 19.34 -31.61 64.46
CA THR A 221 20.57 -32.31 64.06
C THR A 221 20.53 -32.71 62.58
N THR A 222 21.63 -33.24 62.03
CA THR A 222 21.69 -33.68 60.63
C THR A 222 20.73 -34.83 60.30
N ASP A 223 20.25 -35.57 61.29
CA ASP A 223 19.33 -36.70 61.12
C ASP A 223 17.85 -36.31 61.31
N ASP A 224 17.60 -35.05 61.67
CA ASP A 224 16.27 -34.54 62.00
C ASP A 224 15.58 -33.88 60.81
N TYR A 225 14.26 -33.79 60.89
CA TYR A 225 13.44 -33.08 59.91
C TYR A 225 12.40 -32.19 60.59
N ILE A 226 12.14 -31.01 60.02
CA ILE A 226 10.93 -30.24 60.31
C ILE A 226 9.94 -30.49 59.18
N TYR A 227 8.77 -31.03 59.50
CA TYR A 227 7.70 -31.25 58.53
C TYR A 227 6.70 -30.12 58.58
N VAL A 228 6.31 -29.64 57.41
CA VAL A 228 5.33 -28.58 57.22
C VAL A 228 4.32 -29.09 56.18
N GLY A 229 3.05 -29.17 56.52
CA GLY A 229 2.03 -29.78 55.68
C GLY A 229 0.77 -28.93 55.54
N HIS A 230 0.18 -28.95 54.35
CA HIS A 230 -1.13 -28.35 54.08
C HIS A 230 -2.09 -29.38 53.45
N THR A 231 -3.37 -29.35 53.84
CA THR A 231 -4.36 -30.37 53.42
C THR A 231 -4.94 -30.16 52.03
N SER A 232 -4.85 -28.95 51.47
CA SER A 232 -5.51 -28.60 50.20
C SER A 232 -4.62 -27.92 49.18
N GLU A 233 -3.43 -27.46 49.56
CA GLU A 233 -2.59 -26.64 48.68
C GLU A 233 -1.18 -27.19 48.59
N ILE A 234 -0.61 -27.09 47.39
CA ILE A 234 0.81 -27.28 47.13
C ILE A 234 1.53 -25.96 47.41
N ILE A 235 2.63 -26.00 48.15
CA ILE A 235 3.32 -24.81 48.65
C ILE A 235 4.73 -24.76 48.06
N ASN A 236 5.16 -23.56 47.66
CA ASN A 236 6.52 -23.30 47.15
C ASN A 236 7.26 -22.15 47.87
N LYS A 237 6.61 -21.50 48.82
CA LYS A 237 7.19 -20.48 49.71
C LYS A 237 6.85 -20.76 51.17
N ILE A 238 7.85 -20.73 52.04
CA ILE A 238 7.72 -20.89 53.50
C ILE A 238 8.29 -19.64 54.17
N SER A 239 7.43 -18.82 54.76
CA SER A 239 7.86 -17.70 55.59
C SER A 239 8.09 -18.19 57.01
N VAL A 240 9.28 -17.95 57.55
CA VAL A 240 9.67 -18.36 58.91
C VAL A 240 9.99 -17.11 59.72
N ALA A 241 9.26 -16.93 60.81
CA ALA A 241 9.55 -15.94 61.84
C ALA A 241 10.27 -16.62 63.01
N LEU A 242 11.45 -16.14 63.36
CA LEU A 242 12.29 -16.69 64.41
C LEU A 242 12.20 -15.88 65.70
N GLY A 243 12.45 -16.56 66.81
CA GLY A 243 12.53 -15.96 68.13
C GLY A 243 13.86 -15.27 68.42
N SER A 244 14.13 -15.08 69.70
CA SER A 244 15.37 -14.45 70.19
C SER A 244 16.60 -15.33 70.02
N THR A 245 16.41 -16.65 69.99
CA THR A 245 17.48 -17.63 69.79
C THR A 245 17.43 -18.17 68.36
N VAL A 246 18.30 -17.64 67.50
CA VAL A 246 18.47 -18.06 66.10
C VAL A 246 19.66 -19.00 65.95
N ASN A 247 19.77 -19.68 64.81
CA ASN A 247 20.94 -20.48 64.52
C ASN A 247 22.17 -19.57 64.27
N ALA A 248 23.33 -19.98 64.80
CA ALA A 248 24.61 -19.31 64.65
C ALA A 248 25.67 -20.21 63.99
N VAL A 249 25.30 -21.44 63.61
CA VAL A 249 26.20 -22.44 63.01
C VAL A 249 26.00 -22.49 61.50
N ALA A 250 27.08 -22.29 60.74
CA ALA A 250 27.07 -22.35 59.28
C ALA A 250 26.51 -23.68 58.77
N SER A 251 25.41 -23.62 58.02
CA SER A 251 24.55 -24.75 57.68
C SER A 251 23.77 -24.45 56.40
N VAL A 252 23.52 -25.50 55.61
CA VAL A 252 22.74 -25.44 54.37
C VAL A 252 21.43 -26.15 54.58
N LEU A 253 20.32 -25.49 54.23
CA LEU A 253 18.98 -26.05 54.25
C LEU A 253 18.75 -26.92 53.00
N THR A 254 18.06 -28.04 53.16
CA THR A 254 17.45 -28.79 52.07
C THR A 254 15.96 -28.93 52.34
N VAL A 255 15.13 -28.67 51.34
CA VAL A 255 13.68 -28.91 51.39
C VAL A 255 13.36 -30.08 50.46
N GLU A 256 12.57 -31.03 50.93
CA GLU A 256 12.16 -32.21 50.18
C GLU A 256 10.62 -32.34 50.21
N TYR A 257 10.04 -32.81 49.10
CA TYR A 257 8.61 -33.10 48.97
C TYR A 257 8.40 -34.57 48.62
N TYR A 258 7.20 -35.11 48.86
CA TYR A 258 6.86 -36.47 48.46
C TYR A 258 6.28 -36.50 47.05
N ASN A 259 6.87 -37.30 46.15
CA ASN A 259 6.50 -37.34 44.73
C ASN A 259 5.60 -38.53 44.33
N GLY A 260 4.95 -39.17 45.31
CA GLY A 260 4.20 -40.41 45.12
C GLY A 260 5.02 -41.69 45.27
N GLN A 261 6.35 -41.60 45.20
CA GLN A 261 7.25 -42.76 45.35
C GLN A 261 8.29 -42.56 46.46
N ALA A 262 8.93 -41.40 46.50
CA ALA A 262 10.01 -41.09 47.43
C ALA A 262 10.04 -39.60 47.78
N TRP A 263 10.76 -39.27 48.85
CA TRP A 263 11.10 -37.89 49.18
C TRP A 263 12.18 -37.38 48.22
N THR A 264 11.87 -36.28 47.55
CA THR A 264 12.69 -35.69 46.48
C THR A 264 13.01 -34.25 46.84
N ALA A 265 14.26 -33.82 46.63
CA ALA A 265 14.66 -32.43 46.88
C ALA A 265 13.98 -31.47 45.90
N VAL A 266 13.59 -30.29 46.38
CA VAL A 266 13.05 -29.22 45.55
C VAL A 266 14.14 -28.62 44.64
N ALA A 267 13.74 -28.07 43.49
CA ALA A 267 14.64 -27.39 42.57
C ALA A 267 14.77 -25.89 42.91
N ASN A 268 15.92 -25.28 42.55
CA ASN A 268 16.20 -23.85 42.72
C ASN A 268 15.88 -23.28 44.12
N LEU A 269 16.18 -24.06 45.16
CA LEU A 269 16.00 -23.64 46.55
C LEU A 269 16.83 -22.40 46.88
N ALA A 270 16.17 -21.39 47.40
CA ALA A 270 16.78 -20.19 47.94
C ALA A 270 16.27 -19.92 49.36
N ASP A 271 17.23 -19.88 50.28
CA ASP A 271 16.99 -19.75 51.71
C ASP A 271 17.14 -18.29 52.16
N GLY A 272 16.02 -17.58 52.24
CA GLY A 272 15.98 -16.20 52.73
C GLY A 272 16.18 -16.07 54.25
N THR A 273 16.15 -17.18 55.00
CA THR A 273 16.47 -17.18 56.45
C THR A 273 17.98 -17.20 56.70
N ALA A 274 18.77 -17.43 55.64
CA ALA A 274 20.22 -17.52 55.75
C ALA A 274 20.90 -16.15 55.90
N VAL A 275 21.90 -16.08 56.80
CA VAL A 275 22.84 -14.95 56.87
C VAL A 275 24.25 -15.51 56.73
N THR A 276 24.97 -15.09 55.70
CA THR A 276 26.37 -15.52 55.46
C THR A 276 26.57 -17.04 55.48
N GLY A 277 25.58 -17.81 54.99
CA GLY A 277 25.63 -19.28 54.96
C GLY A 277 25.20 -19.99 56.25
N VAL A 278 24.53 -19.29 57.17
CA VAL A 278 23.91 -19.84 58.38
C VAL A 278 22.39 -19.88 58.16
N THR A 279 21.79 -21.05 57.88
CA THR A 279 20.32 -21.17 57.73
C THR A 279 19.60 -20.87 59.05
N LEU A 280 18.34 -20.42 59.02
CA LEU A 280 17.54 -20.05 60.19
C LEU A 280 18.27 -19.06 61.13
N ALA A 281 18.99 -18.09 60.57
CA ALA A 281 19.75 -17.07 61.31
C ALA A 281 18.97 -15.76 61.51
N LYS A 282 17.87 -15.58 60.76
CA LYS A 282 16.96 -14.44 60.83
C LYS A 282 15.59 -14.84 60.29
N ASP A 283 14.61 -13.96 60.49
CA ASP A 283 13.34 -14.01 59.76
C ASP A 283 13.59 -13.98 58.25
N GLY A 284 12.83 -14.78 57.52
CA GLY A 284 12.98 -14.83 56.07
C GLY A 284 12.07 -15.82 55.39
N VAL A 285 12.13 -15.80 54.06
CA VAL A 285 11.32 -16.66 53.19
C VAL A 285 12.21 -17.69 52.52
N ILE A 286 11.88 -18.96 52.68
CA ILE A 286 12.44 -20.07 51.92
C ILE A 286 11.58 -20.23 50.67
N HIS A 287 12.17 -20.13 49.48
CA HIS A 287 11.46 -20.28 48.20
C HIS A 287 12.14 -21.29 47.29
N PHE A 288 11.35 -21.94 46.44
CA PHE A 288 11.82 -22.94 45.48
C PHE A 288 10.82 -23.07 44.32
N ASP A 289 11.20 -23.76 43.25
CA ASP A 289 10.30 -23.99 42.12
C ASP A 289 9.16 -24.94 42.53
N PRO A 290 7.89 -24.66 42.15
CA PRO A 290 6.77 -25.53 42.46
C PRO A 290 7.00 -26.95 41.89
N PRO A 291 6.96 -28.01 42.72
CA PRO A 291 7.15 -29.38 42.23
C PRO A 291 5.92 -29.90 41.48
N TYR A 292 6.11 -30.39 40.26
CA TYR A 292 5.02 -30.79 39.35
C TYR A 292 4.35 -32.14 39.68
N ASN A 293 5.01 -33.00 40.45
CA ASN A 293 4.56 -34.37 40.76
C ASN A 293 4.42 -34.62 42.26
N VAL A 294 4.15 -33.58 43.05
CA VAL A 294 3.90 -33.74 44.48
C VAL A 294 2.59 -34.51 44.70
N GLU A 295 2.63 -35.49 45.60
CA GLU A 295 1.45 -36.25 46.02
C GLU A 295 1.27 -36.16 47.53
N MET A 296 0.01 -36.22 47.96
CA MET A 296 -0.30 -36.30 49.39
C MET A 296 0.22 -37.63 49.96
N VAL A 297 0.83 -37.58 51.13
CA VAL A 297 1.25 -38.76 51.89
C VAL A 297 0.78 -38.63 53.33
N THR A 298 0.40 -39.75 53.94
CA THR A 298 0.04 -39.73 55.37
C THR A 298 1.30 -39.78 56.21
N VAL A 299 1.59 -38.71 56.93
CA VAL A 299 2.67 -38.62 57.92
C VAL A 299 2.07 -38.10 59.22
N ASN A 300 2.47 -38.68 60.35
CA ASN A 300 1.91 -38.36 61.67
C ASN A 300 0.35 -38.37 61.70
N SER A 301 -0.25 -39.38 61.08
CA SER A 301 -1.72 -39.57 60.97
C SER A 301 -2.48 -38.50 60.17
N MET A 302 -1.81 -37.62 59.42
CA MET A 302 -2.44 -36.61 58.58
C MET A 302 -1.98 -36.72 57.12
N ALA A 303 -2.94 -36.73 56.20
CA ALA A 303 -2.68 -36.68 54.77
C ALA A 303 -2.59 -35.21 54.32
N CYS A 304 -1.39 -34.78 53.96
CA CYS A 304 -1.09 -33.43 53.48
C CYS A 304 -0.14 -33.50 52.28
N TYR A 305 -0.04 -32.39 51.56
CA TYR A 305 1.14 -32.07 50.77
C TYR A 305 2.26 -31.69 51.74
N TRP A 306 3.21 -32.60 51.95
CA TRP A 306 4.27 -32.43 52.94
C TRP A 306 5.54 -31.88 52.32
N LEU A 307 6.12 -30.89 53.00
CA LEU A 307 7.49 -30.44 52.84
C LEU A 307 8.26 -30.85 54.09
N ARG A 308 9.44 -31.44 53.93
CA ARG A 308 10.35 -31.72 55.03
C ARG A 308 11.67 -30.98 54.86
N LEU A 309 12.08 -30.29 55.90
CA LEU A 309 13.27 -29.46 55.94
C LEU A 309 14.36 -30.20 56.73
N LYS A 310 15.57 -30.30 56.17
CA LYS A 310 16.75 -30.86 56.84
C LYS A 310 17.94 -29.91 56.73
N VAL A 311 18.92 -30.08 57.60
CA VAL A 311 20.10 -29.21 57.69
C VAL A 311 21.40 -30.00 57.49
N SER A 312 22.42 -29.36 56.91
CA SER A 312 23.69 -30.02 56.59
C SER A 312 24.63 -30.25 57.79
N VAL A 313 24.40 -29.55 58.91
CA VAL A 313 25.13 -29.70 60.18
C VAL A 313 24.18 -29.49 61.35
N ASN A 314 24.57 -29.93 62.55
CA ASN A 314 23.80 -29.66 63.76
C ASN A 314 23.72 -28.15 64.03
N LEU A 315 22.50 -27.64 64.23
CA LEU A 315 22.27 -26.22 64.50
C LEU A 315 22.65 -25.84 65.93
N THR A 316 22.64 -24.54 66.24
CA THR A 316 22.65 -24.05 67.63
C THR A 316 21.57 -24.79 68.44
N ALA A 317 21.94 -25.28 69.63
CA ALA A 317 20.98 -25.92 70.52
C ALA A 317 19.83 -24.94 70.83
N ALA A 318 18.59 -25.37 70.61
CA ALA A 318 17.35 -24.61 70.86
C ALA A 318 17.11 -23.38 69.95
N VAL A 319 16.93 -23.59 68.64
CA VAL A 319 16.39 -22.55 67.73
C VAL A 319 14.92 -22.28 68.08
N GLU A 320 14.56 -21.02 68.25
CA GLU A 320 13.19 -20.58 68.51
C GLU A 320 12.48 -20.23 67.19
N ILE A 321 11.35 -20.88 66.93
CA ILE A 321 10.46 -20.57 65.81
C ILE A 321 9.18 -19.97 66.41
N ASN A 322 8.86 -18.74 66.02
CA ASN A 322 7.64 -18.06 66.45
C ASN A 322 6.48 -18.49 65.56
N GLU A 323 6.63 -18.40 64.24
CA GLU A 323 5.52 -18.64 63.31
C GLU A 323 6.05 -19.13 61.95
N ILE A 324 5.25 -19.96 61.28
CA ILE A 324 5.44 -20.41 59.92
C ILE A 324 4.16 -20.10 59.12
N HIS A 325 4.34 -19.37 58.02
CA HIS A 325 3.30 -19.19 57.01
C HIS A 325 3.70 -19.82 55.69
N LEU A 326 2.71 -20.32 54.96
CA LEU A 326 2.88 -20.95 53.67
C LEU A 326 2.33 -20.05 52.59
N GLN A 327 2.94 -20.10 51.42
CA GLN A 327 2.48 -19.39 50.25
C GLN A 327 2.63 -20.27 49.03
N ARG A 328 1.69 -20.12 48.11
CA ARG A 328 1.74 -20.71 46.79
C ARG A 328 1.88 -19.56 45.79
N GLU A 329 2.97 -19.54 45.08
CA GLU A 329 3.20 -18.64 43.96
C GLU A 329 2.94 -19.42 42.66
N ASP A 330 1.70 -19.34 42.19
CA ASP A 330 1.23 -19.79 40.86
C ASP A 330 1.08 -18.59 39.90
N ASN A 331 1.61 -17.44 40.31
CA ASN A 331 1.36 -16.18 39.65
C ASN A 331 2.30 -16.04 38.45
N VAL A 332 1.73 -15.65 37.32
CA VAL A 332 2.52 -15.19 36.19
C VAL A 332 2.63 -13.68 36.27
N GLU A 333 3.85 -13.19 36.41
CA GLU A 333 4.16 -11.76 36.39
C GLU A 333 4.65 -11.36 35.00
N ILE A 334 4.09 -10.27 34.47
CA ILE A 334 4.47 -9.74 33.16
C ILE A 334 4.72 -8.24 33.33
N ASP A 335 5.92 -7.80 33.01
CA ASP A 335 6.36 -6.41 33.19
C ASP A 335 5.64 -5.46 32.24
N LEU A 336 5.16 -4.32 32.75
CA LEU A 336 4.75 -3.23 31.88
C LEU A 336 5.98 -2.57 31.24
N PRO A 337 5.88 -2.09 29.98
CA PRO A 337 6.93 -1.29 29.36
C PRO A 337 7.07 0.06 30.07
N ALA A 338 8.17 0.78 29.79
CA ALA A 338 8.37 2.12 30.32
C ALA A 338 7.22 3.08 29.92
N LEU A 339 6.75 3.88 30.87
CA LEU A 339 5.64 4.82 30.70
C LEU A 339 6.11 6.26 30.89
N GLY A 340 5.81 7.12 29.92
CA GLY A 340 6.00 8.55 30.05
C GLY A 340 4.93 9.17 30.97
N ALA A 341 5.34 10.16 31.77
CA ALA A 341 4.40 10.89 32.62
C ALA A 341 3.27 11.51 31.80
N ASP A 342 2.05 11.41 32.33
CA ASP A 342 0.81 11.97 31.82
C ASP A 342 0.39 11.58 30.39
N THR A 343 1.03 10.55 29.82
CA THR A 343 0.77 10.09 28.44
C THR A 343 0.04 8.75 28.45
N TRP A 344 -0.94 8.60 27.57
CA TRP A 344 -1.56 7.30 27.32
C TRP A 344 -0.64 6.46 26.44
N THR A 345 -0.24 5.31 26.94
CA THR A 345 0.60 4.35 26.23
C THR A 345 -0.17 3.06 26.05
N TRP A 346 -0.18 2.53 24.83
CA TRP A 346 -0.67 1.19 24.58
C TRP A 346 0.40 0.17 24.97
N CYS A 347 0.05 -0.76 25.86
CA CYS A 347 0.94 -1.81 26.33
C CYS A 347 0.53 -3.14 25.68
N TYR A 348 1.45 -3.75 24.94
CA TYR A 348 1.36 -5.16 24.51
C TYR A 348 2.28 -5.99 25.40
N LEU A 349 1.71 -6.97 26.07
CA LEU A 349 2.40 -7.86 27.00
C LEU A 349 2.35 -9.27 26.45
N ASP A 350 3.51 -9.84 26.15
CA ASP A 350 3.60 -11.18 25.59
C ASP A 350 3.09 -12.22 26.60
N ILE A 351 2.26 -13.13 26.11
CA ILE A 351 1.84 -14.31 26.86
C ILE A 351 2.21 -15.59 26.13
N ASP A 352 2.74 -16.56 26.89
CA ASP A 352 2.96 -17.92 26.39
C ASP A 352 2.17 -18.92 27.25
N PRO A 353 0.90 -19.21 26.86
CA PRO A 353 0.06 -20.15 27.58
C PRO A 353 0.61 -21.58 27.62
N GLN A 354 1.67 -21.90 26.88
CA GLN A 354 2.23 -23.25 26.77
C GLN A 354 3.50 -23.49 27.60
N THR A 355 4.25 -22.44 27.98
CA THR A 355 5.54 -22.58 28.69
C THR A 355 5.57 -21.98 30.10
N TRP A 356 4.53 -21.24 30.49
CA TRP A 356 4.41 -20.68 31.84
C TRP A 356 4.05 -21.79 32.84
N PRO A 357 4.63 -21.81 34.06
CA PRO A 357 4.49 -22.95 34.97
C PRO A 357 3.01 -23.29 35.17
N PRO A 358 2.66 -24.59 35.16
CA PRO A 358 1.28 -25.02 34.96
C PRO A 358 0.43 -24.60 36.15
N ILE A 359 -0.32 -23.51 35.96
CA ILE A 359 -1.60 -23.32 36.62
C ILE A 359 -2.36 -24.65 36.46
N ASP A 360 -2.68 -25.32 37.56
CA ASP A 360 -3.19 -26.70 37.61
C ASP A 360 -4.25 -27.03 36.54
N TRP A 361 -3.85 -27.68 35.44
CA TRP A 361 -4.73 -28.06 34.32
C TRP A 361 -4.70 -29.55 34.00
N THR A 362 -4.94 -30.40 35.00
CA THR A 362 -5.23 -31.79 34.68
C THR A 362 -6.60 -31.99 34.00
N THR A 363 -7.48 -30.96 33.91
CA THR A 363 -8.83 -31.11 33.30
C THR A 363 -9.48 -29.93 32.54
N ALA A 364 -8.85 -28.76 32.33
CA ALA A 364 -9.47 -27.64 31.60
C ALA A 364 -8.45 -26.74 30.86
N PRO A 365 -8.83 -26.02 29.77
CA PRO A 365 -7.94 -25.12 29.02
C PRO A 365 -7.47 -23.92 29.87
N ALA A 366 -6.60 -23.09 29.30
CA ALA A 366 -5.75 -22.15 30.01
C ALA A 366 -6.49 -21.06 30.79
N THR A 367 -6.98 -21.34 31.99
CA THR A 367 -7.96 -20.49 32.67
C THR A 367 -7.33 -19.56 33.71
N VAL A 368 -7.58 -18.26 33.58
CA VAL A 368 -7.27 -17.21 34.57
C VAL A 368 -8.50 -16.97 35.43
N ALA A 369 -8.34 -16.96 36.75
CA ALA A 369 -9.39 -16.71 37.74
C ALA A 369 -9.18 -15.41 38.55
N SER A 370 -7.98 -14.82 38.53
CA SER A 370 -7.76 -13.47 39.06
C SER A 370 -6.66 -12.71 38.32
N VAL A 371 -6.79 -11.39 38.29
CA VAL A 371 -5.85 -10.44 37.68
C VAL A 371 -5.49 -9.36 38.70
N GLY A 372 -4.21 -9.06 38.83
CA GLY A 372 -3.70 -8.02 39.72
C GLY A 372 -2.68 -7.10 39.07
N LEU A 373 -2.41 -5.97 39.73
CA LEU A 373 -1.31 -5.07 39.40
C LEU A 373 -0.37 -4.98 40.59
N TYR A 374 0.92 -5.13 40.35
CA TYR A 374 1.94 -5.17 41.40
C TYR A 374 3.02 -4.12 41.12
N SER A 375 3.52 -3.48 42.17
CA SER A 375 4.64 -2.53 42.10
C SER A 375 5.89 -3.19 42.67
N THR A 376 6.94 -3.24 41.85
CA THR A 376 8.23 -3.85 42.20
C THR A 376 9.20 -2.80 42.77
N THR A 377 8.93 -1.52 42.53
CA THR A 377 9.75 -0.39 42.95
C THR A 377 8.90 0.73 43.58
N ASP A 378 9.53 1.51 44.46
CA ASP A 378 8.95 2.71 45.04
C ASP A 378 9.11 3.89 44.07
N PHE A 379 8.01 4.26 43.42
CA PHE A 379 7.89 5.43 42.54
C PHE A 379 7.17 6.62 43.22
N GLY A 380 6.97 6.56 44.54
CA GLY A 380 6.28 7.58 45.31
C GLY A 380 4.78 7.69 44.99
N ALA A 381 4.18 8.84 45.32
CA ALA A 381 2.76 9.07 45.08
C ALA A 381 2.45 9.21 43.59
N ALA A 382 1.55 8.37 43.08
CA ALA A 382 1.16 8.35 41.68
C ALA A 382 -0.34 8.06 41.50
N THR A 383 -0.89 8.54 40.39
CA THR A 383 -2.19 8.09 39.88
C THR A 383 -1.97 7.26 38.62
N ILE A 384 -2.42 6.01 38.63
CA ILE A 384 -2.33 5.10 37.49
C ILE A 384 -3.75 4.83 36.98
N LEU A 385 -3.94 5.01 35.68
CA LEU A 385 -5.18 4.72 34.97
C LEU A 385 -4.95 3.56 34.01
N VAL A 386 -5.83 2.56 34.04
CA VAL A 386 -5.73 1.34 33.21
C VAL A 386 -7.07 1.10 32.53
N SER A 387 -7.09 0.81 31.24
CA SER A 387 -8.31 0.38 30.53
C SER A 387 -8.63 -1.10 30.76
N ASP A 388 -9.72 -1.60 30.19
CA ASP A 388 -9.97 -3.04 30.08
C ASP A 388 -8.73 -3.80 29.57
N VAL A 389 -8.48 -4.98 30.15
CA VAL A 389 -7.39 -5.87 29.72
C VAL A 389 -7.95 -6.92 28.77
N LYS A 390 -7.36 -6.98 27.58
CA LYS A 390 -7.87 -7.74 26.43
C LYS A 390 -6.88 -8.79 25.99
N ILE A 391 -7.37 -9.89 25.42
CA ILE A 391 -6.58 -11.04 24.97
C ILE A 391 -6.48 -10.99 23.45
N TYR A 392 -5.27 -11.08 22.91
CA TYR A 392 -5.00 -11.00 21.48
C TYR A 392 -4.34 -12.28 20.97
N GLN A 393 -4.76 -12.80 19.82
CA GLN A 393 -4.16 -13.98 19.18
C GLN A 393 -2.89 -13.65 18.35
N GLY A 394 -2.60 -12.37 18.16
CA GLY A 394 -1.39 -11.82 17.54
C GLY A 394 -1.35 -10.29 17.65
N ASP A 395 -0.24 -9.67 17.28
CA ASP A 395 -0.11 -8.21 17.23
C ASP A 395 -1.26 -7.57 16.43
N TYR A 396 -1.71 -6.36 16.83
CA TYR A 396 -2.58 -5.51 16.02
C TYR A 396 -1.66 -4.59 15.22
N PRO A 397 -1.19 -5.03 14.05
CA PRO A 397 -0.01 -4.45 13.49
C PRO A 397 -0.46 -3.20 12.73
N HIS A 398 -0.12 -2.05 13.30
CA HIS A 398 -0.42 -0.75 12.73
C HIS A 398 0.87 0.02 12.54
N LEU A 399 0.93 0.79 11.47
CA LEU A 399 2.00 1.76 11.23
C LEU A 399 1.37 3.14 11.18
N ALA A 400 1.72 3.98 12.16
CA ALA A 400 1.31 5.37 12.18
C ALA A 400 2.00 6.15 11.07
N LEU A 401 1.22 6.93 10.33
CA LEU A 401 1.69 7.92 9.37
C LEU A 401 1.86 9.28 10.09
N PRO A 402 2.64 10.22 9.52
CA PRO A 402 2.74 11.58 10.06
C PRO A 402 1.35 12.23 10.21
N GLY A 403 1.14 13.01 11.27
CA GLY A 403 -0.19 13.48 11.70
C GLY A 403 -0.98 14.38 10.73
N ASN A 404 -0.41 14.76 9.60
CA ASN A 404 -1.06 15.52 8.52
C ASN A 404 -1.32 14.68 7.25
N ALA A 405 -0.99 13.40 7.24
CA ALA A 405 -1.14 12.53 6.07
C ALA A 405 -2.61 12.12 5.86
N ILE A 406 -3.20 12.41 4.71
CA ILE A 406 -4.50 11.85 4.32
C ILE A 406 -4.23 10.73 3.33
N ILE A 407 -4.67 9.51 3.63
CA ILE A 407 -4.49 8.35 2.73
C ILE A 407 -5.51 8.49 1.58
N ASN A 408 -4.99 8.61 0.36
CA ASN A 408 -5.78 8.75 -0.87
C ASN A 408 -5.91 7.43 -1.63
N GLY A 409 -4.93 6.53 -1.48
CA GLY A 409 -4.89 5.25 -2.19
C GLY A 409 -3.82 4.32 -1.64
N MET A 410 -3.93 3.03 -1.93
CA MET A 410 -2.93 2.04 -1.62
C MET A 410 -2.80 1.07 -2.79
N GLU A 411 -1.58 0.72 -3.19
CA GLU A 411 -1.32 -0.18 -4.31
C GLU A 411 -0.27 -1.22 -3.93
N ALA A 412 -0.39 -2.43 -4.46
CA ALA A 412 0.60 -3.48 -4.29
C ALA A 412 1.66 -3.34 -5.39
N TYR A 413 2.89 -2.93 -5.03
CA TYR A 413 3.94 -2.68 -6.00
C TYR A 413 5.31 -3.21 -5.56
N ASN A 414 6.16 -3.48 -6.54
CA ASN A 414 7.53 -3.93 -6.33
C ASN A 414 8.49 -3.05 -7.15
N ASP A 415 9.27 -2.20 -6.47
CA ASP A 415 10.23 -1.29 -7.09
C ASP A 415 11.62 -1.93 -7.31
N SER A 416 11.80 -3.21 -6.97
CA SER A 416 13.10 -3.88 -7.08
C SER A 416 13.06 -5.10 -7.99
N ALA A 417 13.96 -5.12 -8.98
CA ALA A 417 14.22 -6.31 -9.79
C ALA A 417 14.88 -7.45 -8.98
N THR A 418 15.42 -7.17 -7.78
CA THR A 418 16.16 -8.15 -6.95
C THR A 418 15.38 -8.66 -5.74
N SER A 419 14.28 -7.98 -5.36
CA SER A 419 13.36 -8.48 -4.34
C SER A 419 12.12 -9.03 -5.05
N PRO A 420 11.76 -10.31 -4.88
CA PRO A 420 10.52 -10.84 -5.44
C PRO A 420 9.27 -10.36 -4.67
N GLN A 421 9.44 -9.59 -3.59
CA GLN A 421 8.37 -9.28 -2.67
C GLN A 421 7.59 -8.02 -3.10
N VAL A 422 6.28 -8.18 -3.22
CA VAL A 422 5.33 -7.08 -3.43
C VAL A 422 5.04 -6.42 -2.08
N ASN A 423 5.21 -5.10 -2.01
CA ASN A 423 4.99 -4.31 -0.79
C ASN A 423 3.76 -3.39 -0.97
N PRO A 424 3.05 -3.06 0.12
CA PRO A 424 2.04 -2.03 0.09
C PRO A 424 2.67 -0.65 -0.05
N TRP A 425 2.24 0.08 -1.09
CA TRP A 425 2.56 1.47 -1.30
C TRP A 425 1.35 2.31 -0.93
N ILE A 426 1.57 3.35 -0.13
CA ILE A 426 0.54 4.20 0.45
C ILE A 426 0.69 5.59 -0.16
N PHE A 427 -0.34 6.01 -0.87
CA PHE A 427 -0.43 7.36 -1.40
C PHE A 427 -1.09 8.27 -0.38
N THR A 428 -0.40 9.36 -0.04
CA THR A 428 -0.94 10.40 0.82
C THR A 428 -0.91 11.75 0.13
N LEU A 429 -1.68 12.71 0.64
CA LEU A 429 -1.68 14.10 0.15
C LEU A 429 -0.27 14.71 0.03
N GLY A 430 0.68 14.34 0.90
CA GLY A 430 2.03 14.92 0.97
C GLY A 430 3.17 13.99 0.57
N GLY A 431 2.87 12.83 -0.03
CA GLY A 431 3.90 11.91 -0.53
C GLY A 431 3.50 10.44 -0.49
N VAL A 432 4.40 9.61 -1.02
CA VAL A 432 4.25 8.14 -1.07
C VAL A 432 5.11 7.47 -0.01
N TYR A 433 4.56 6.45 0.63
CA TYR A 433 5.26 5.62 1.60
C TYR A 433 5.20 4.16 1.16
N GLU A 434 6.28 3.43 1.35
CA GLU A 434 6.34 1.99 1.19
C GLU A 434 6.38 1.34 2.57
N ILE A 435 5.57 0.30 2.77
CA ILE A 435 5.71 -0.57 3.95
C ILE A 435 6.72 -1.67 3.59
N GLN A 436 7.93 -1.56 4.14
CA GLN A 436 8.99 -2.54 3.92
C GLN A 436 9.06 -3.56 5.05
N MET A 437 9.36 -4.81 4.72
CA MET A 437 9.73 -5.81 5.72
C MET A 437 11.19 -5.63 6.12
N VAL A 438 11.43 -5.49 7.42
CA VAL A 438 12.76 -5.33 8.03
C VAL A 438 12.98 -6.42 9.08
N SER A 439 14.23 -6.65 9.47
CA SER A 439 14.56 -7.56 10.57
C SER A 439 13.90 -7.07 11.87
N GLY A 440 12.82 -7.74 12.30
CA GLY A 440 12.04 -7.35 13.48
C GLY A 440 10.65 -6.77 13.20
N GLY A 441 10.17 -6.75 11.95
CA GLY A 441 8.77 -6.39 11.64
C GLY A 441 8.62 -5.58 10.37
N TYR A 442 7.73 -4.59 10.41
CA TYR A 442 7.44 -3.70 9.29
C TYR A 442 7.92 -2.28 9.59
N ALA A 443 8.51 -1.63 8.59
CA ALA A 443 8.94 -0.24 8.66
C ALA A 443 8.25 0.58 7.57
N LEU A 444 7.84 1.79 7.93
CA LEU A 444 7.31 2.75 6.98
C LEU A 444 8.46 3.58 6.39
N VAL A 445 8.67 3.48 5.07
CA VAL A 445 9.74 4.18 4.36
C VAL A 445 9.14 5.20 3.40
N ARG A 446 9.50 6.47 3.56
CA ARG A 446 9.05 7.54 2.66
C ARG A 446 9.85 7.52 1.37
N LEU A 447 9.17 7.57 0.23
CA LEU A 447 9.82 7.75 -1.06
C LEU A 447 10.23 9.21 -1.29
N PRO A 448 11.40 9.47 -1.90
CA PRO A 448 11.91 10.82 -2.13
C PRO A 448 11.25 11.49 -3.35
N LEU A 449 9.92 11.43 -3.46
CA LEU A 449 9.15 12.15 -4.48
C LEU A 449 8.80 13.53 -3.93
N ARG A 450 9.56 14.55 -4.34
CA ARG A 450 9.40 15.92 -3.80
C ARG A 450 8.25 16.65 -4.47
N GLU A 451 7.96 16.28 -5.71
CA GLU A 451 6.90 16.80 -6.57
C GLU A 451 5.52 16.67 -5.90
N MET A 452 5.26 15.56 -5.20
CA MET A 452 4.01 15.36 -4.44
C MET A 452 3.83 16.31 -3.25
N VAL A 453 4.94 16.79 -2.67
CA VAL A 453 4.89 17.79 -1.59
C VAL A 453 4.60 19.18 -2.16
N GLU A 454 5.02 19.44 -3.39
CA GLU A 454 4.88 20.75 -4.03
C GLU A 454 3.51 20.93 -4.67
N LEU A 455 2.92 19.88 -5.26
CA LEU A 455 1.61 19.90 -5.92
C LEU A 455 0.45 19.41 -5.03
N MET A 456 0.61 19.34 -3.69
CA MET A 456 -0.37 18.74 -2.76
C MET A 456 -1.84 18.94 -3.18
N ASP A 457 -2.45 17.88 -3.68
CA ASP A 457 -3.82 17.88 -4.18
C ASP A 457 -4.60 16.66 -3.66
N VAL A 458 -5.87 16.87 -3.32
CA VAL A 458 -6.73 15.86 -2.70
C VAL A 458 -6.97 14.64 -3.60
N ASP A 459 -6.87 14.82 -4.92
CA ASP A 459 -7.02 13.76 -5.88
C ASP A 459 -5.70 13.05 -6.19
N SER A 460 -4.55 13.58 -5.78
CA SER A 460 -3.24 12.95 -6.03
C SER A 460 -3.12 11.57 -5.38
N GLY A 461 -2.70 10.59 -6.18
CA GLY A 461 -2.55 9.19 -5.76
C GLY A 461 -3.87 8.45 -5.53
N ARG A 462 -5.02 9.08 -5.82
CA ARG A 462 -6.33 8.44 -5.76
C ARG A 462 -6.52 7.45 -6.90
N ALA A 463 -6.08 7.84 -8.10
CA ALA A 463 -6.09 6.97 -9.26
C ALA A 463 -4.69 6.37 -9.41
N HIS A 464 -4.58 5.05 -9.20
CA HIS A 464 -3.33 4.31 -9.28
C HIS A 464 -3.60 2.91 -9.87
N THR A 465 -2.60 2.32 -10.50
CA THR A 465 -2.61 0.92 -10.93
C THR A 465 -1.19 0.47 -11.25
N THR A 466 -0.93 -0.83 -11.18
CA THR A 466 0.29 -1.43 -11.74
C THR A 466 0.02 -2.01 -13.14
N ASN A 467 0.96 -1.83 -14.07
CA ASN A 467 0.93 -2.48 -15.38
C ASN A 467 2.35 -2.89 -15.81
N GLY A 468 2.57 -4.21 -15.92
CA GLY A 468 3.91 -4.76 -16.09
C GLY A 468 4.79 -4.44 -14.89
N VAL A 469 5.92 -3.77 -15.14
CA VAL A 469 6.88 -3.35 -14.10
C VAL A 469 6.64 -1.92 -13.61
N TYR A 470 5.71 -1.18 -14.22
CA TYR A 470 5.51 0.23 -13.95
C TYR A 470 4.35 0.45 -12.97
N LEU A 471 4.53 1.42 -12.08
CA LEU A 471 3.47 1.98 -11.26
C LEU A 471 2.93 3.24 -11.96
N PHE A 472 1.63 3.29 -12.21
CA PHE A 472 0.96 4.48 -12.74
C PHE A 472 0.12 5.10 -11.63
N PHE A 473 0.20 6.42 -11.47
CA PHE A 473 -0.66 7.14 -10.54
C PHE A 473 -0.84 8.59 -10.97
N ASN A 474 -1.91 9.22 -10.52
CA ASN A 474 -2.16 10.61 -10.83
C ASN A 474 -1.48 11.56 -9.83
N LEU A 475 -1.03 12.71 -10.34
CA LEU A 475 -0.50 13.81 -9.56
C LEU A 475 -1.27 15.07 -9.94
N GLY A 476 -2.33 15.38 -9.19
CA GLY A 476 -3.35 16.34 -9.62
C GLY A 476 -4.00 15.88 -10.95
N GLU A 477 -3.88 16.72 -11.99
CA GLU A 477 -4.37 16.44 -13.34
C GLU A 477 -3.42 15.60 -14.20
N HIS A 478 -2.18 15.41 -13.74
CA HIS A 478 -1.15 14.67 -14.47
C HIS A 478 -1.27 13.16 -14.24
N LEU A 479 -0.80 12.37 -15.21
CA LEU A 479 -0.61 10.94 -15.05
C LEU A 479 0.88 10.61 -15.09
N GLU A 480 1.38 10.13 -13.97
CA GLU A 480 2.78 9.80 -13.80
C GLU A 480 3.00 8.29 -13.96
N ARG A 481 4.12 7.94 -14.60
CA ARG A 481 4.64 6.59 -14.65
C ARG A 481 5.93 6.55 -13.83
N TYR A 482 5.96 5.70 -12.82
CA TYR A 482 7.10 5.50 -11.94
C TYR A 482 7.74 4.13 -12.14
N TYR A 483 9.06 4.12 -12.26
CA TYR A 483 9.89 2.90 -12.23
C TYR A 483 11.33 3.23 -11.88
N ASN A 484 11.97 2.45 -11.00
CA ASN A 484 13.39 2.58 -10.67
C ASN A 484 13.78 4.00 -10.26
N ARG A 485 12.96 4.63 -9.41
CA ARG A 485 13.11 6.02 -8.93
C ARG A 485 13.07 7.10 -10.01
N GLN A 486 12.61 6.77 -11.21
CA GLN A 486 12.32 7.73 -12.27
C GLN A 486 10.82 7.94 -12.35
N LEU A 487 10.43 9.21 -12.49
CA LEU A 487 9.06 9.65 -12.67
C LEU A 487 8.96 10.29 -14.05
N ASP A 488 8.12 9.72 -14.91
CA ASP A 488 7.87 10.20 -16.26
C ASP A 488 6.40 10.61 -16.42
N ASP A 489 6.16 11.83 -16.88
CA ASP A 489 4.82 12.27 -17.28
C ASP A 489 4.41 11.58 -18.58
N VAL A 490 3.30 10.84 -18.50
CA VAL A 490 2.68 10.10 -19.60
C VAL A 490 1.20 10.48 -19.77
N GLY A 491 0.80 11.62 -19.21
CA GLY A 491 -0.59 12.06 -19.17
C GLY A 491 -1.12 12.65 -20.48
N PRO A 492 -2.45 12.76 -20.56
CA PRO A 492 -3.16 13.32 -21.72
C PRO A 492 -3.05 14.85 -21.80
N ASP A 493 -2.34 15.48 -20.87
CA ASP A 493 -2.06 16.91 -20.78
C ASP A 493 -0.78 17.31 -21.54
N ARG A 494 0.00 16.34 -22.02
CA ARG A 494 1.21 16.60 -22.83
C ARG A 494 0.88 17.29 -24.17
N ASP A 495 1.78 18.18 -24.57
CA ASP A 495 1.72 18.98 -25.80
C ASP A 495 0.43 19.81 -25.91
N ALA A 496 -0.44 19.53 -26.88
CA ALA A 496 -1.74 20.21 -27.01
C ALA A 496 -2.74 19.77 -25.94
N GLY A 497 -2.51 18.58 -25.37
CA GLY A 497 -3.34 17.93 -24.38
C GLY A 497 -4.81 17.72 -24.79
N LEU A 498 -5.67 17.54 -23.80
CA LEU A 498 -7.13 17.57 -24.01
C LEU A 498 -7.64 19.02 -24.18
N PRO A 499 -8.73 19.23 -24.95
CA PRO A 499 -9.48 20.49 -24.95
C PRO A 499 -9.93 20.90 -23.54
N GLU A 500 -10.08 22.20 -23.28
CA GLU A 500 -10.39 22.74 -21.95
C GLU A 500 -11.63 22.11 -21.32
N GLU A 501 -12.69 21.91 -22.11
CA GLU A 501 -13.95 21.29 -21.70
C GLU A 501 -13.87 19.78 -21.44
N ARG A 502 -12.70 19.16 -21.62
CA ARG A 502 -12.44 17.73 -21.42
C ARG A 502 -11.28 17.46 -20.45
N ARG A 503 -10.68 18.51 -19.90
CA ARG A 503 -9.62 18.39 -18.89
C ARG A 503 -10.22 18.04 -17.54
N GLY A 504 -9.40 17.40 -16.71
CA GLY A 504 -9.75 17.07 -15.34
C GLY A 504 -8.83 15.97 -14.81
N PRO A 505 -8.87 15.71 -13.49
CA PRO A 505 -8.00 14.73 -12.88
C PRO A 505 -8.33 13.30 -13.32
N PRO A 506 -7.32 12.45 -13.56
CA PRO A 506 -7.53 11.02 -13.62
C PRO A 506 -8.16 10.54 -12.32
N ARG A 507 -9.34 9.93 -12.42
CA ARG A 507 -10.18 9.55 -11.29
C ARG A 507 -10.07 8.08 -10.92
N ALA A 508 -9.80 7.24 -11.91
CA ALA A 508 -9.57 5.82 -11.74
C ALA A 508 -8.65 5.32 -12.87
N LEU A 509 -7.76 4.41 -12.54
CA LEU A 509 -6.94 3.68 -13.50
C LEU A 509 -7.30 2.20 -13.46
N ALA A 510 -7.19 1.52 -14.60
CA ALA A 510 -7.33 0.07 -14.65
C ALA A 510 -6.27 -0.53 -15.57
N SER A 511 -5.60 -1.55 -15.06
CA SER A 511 -4.65 -2.35 -15.84
C SER A 511 -5.38 -3.25 -16.82
N TYR A 512 -4.97 -3.23 -18.08
CA TYR A 512 -5.39 -4.18 -19.10
C TYR A 512 -4.16 -4.73 -19.84
N PRO A 513 -4.18 -5.97 -20.37
CA PRO A 513 -3.04 -6.50 -21.10
C PRO A 513 -2.51 -5.55 -22.18
N GLY A 514 -1.29 -5.05 -21.99
CA GLY A 514 -0.59 -4.14 -22.89
C GLY A 514 -1.09 -2.69 -22.95
N LYS A 515 -2.01 -2.27 -22.06
CA LYS A 515 -2.49 -0.87 -22.00
C LYS A 515 -3.01 -0.49 -20.61
N VAL A 516 -2.89 0.79 -20.27
CA VAL A 516 -3.48 1.35 -19.05
C VAL A 516 -4.72 2.14 -19.42
N LEU A 517 -5.85 1.83 -18.80
CA LEU A 517 -7.10 2.57 -18.97
C LEU A 517 -7.14 3.71 -17.96
N ILE A 518 -7.57 4.89 -18.41
CA ILE A 518 -7.51 6.14 -17.65
C ILE A 518 -8.89 6.77 -17.70
N ALA A 519 -9.58 6.89 -16.57
CA ALA A 519 -10.83 7.62 -16.47
C ALA A 519 -10.56 9.09 -16.10
N ILE A 520 -10.94 10.03 -16.96
CA ILE A 520 -10.83 11.46 -16.74
C ILE A 520 -12.18 12.01 -16.25
N ASP A 521 -12.18 12.65 -15.08
CA ASP A 521 -13.34 13.32 -14.51
C ASP A 521 -13.29 14.81 -14.86
N ALA A 522 -14.06 15.23 -15.88
CA ALA A 522 -14.07 16.61 -16.36
C ALA A 522 -14.97 17.56 -15.53
N GLY A 523 -15.43 17.13 -14.35
CA GLY A 523 -16.25 17.95 -13.46
C GLY A 523 -17.69 18.12 -13.94
N ASP A 524 -18.37 19.13 -13.39
CA ASP A 524 -19.82 19.31 -13.57
C ASP A 524 -20.18 20.01 -14.90
N ASP A 525 -19.24 20.75 -15.49
CA ASP A 525 -19.43 21.50 -16.75
C ASP A 525 -18.69 20.87 -17.95
N GLY A 526 -17.78 19.92 -17.70
CA GLY A 526 -16.96 19.26 -18.73
C GLY A 526 -17.48 17.90 -19.16
N VAL A 527 -16.92 17.37 -20.25
CA VAL A 527 -17.26 16.05 -20.81
C VAL A 527 -16.18 15.03 -20.44
N SER A 528 -16.52 14.14 -19.50
CA SER A 528 -15.63 13.09 -19.02
C SER A 528 -15.34 12.04 -20.10
N SER A 529 -14.18 11.38 -20.01
CA SER A 529 -13.77 10.37 -20.99
C SER A 529 -12.98 9.22 -20.37
N VAL A 530 -12.92 8.09 -21.06
CA VAL A 530 -11.99 7.00 -20.75
C VAL A 530 -10.99 6.92 -21.89
N LEU A 531 -9.72 7.03 -21.55
CA LEU A 531 -8.59 6.97 -22.44
C LEU A 531 -7.83 5.66 -22.22
N ALA A 532 -7.02 5.26 -23.20
CA ALA A 532 -6.07 4.17 -23.06
C ALA A 532 -4.68 4.64 -23.48
N TYR A 533 -3.72 4.38 -22.60
CA TYR A 533 -2.30 4.56 -22.85
C TYR A 533 -1.67 3.25 -23.30
N LYS A 534 -1.05 3.25 -24.49
CA LYS A 534 -0.30 2.12 -25.05
C LYS A 534 0.84 2.65 -25.92
N ASP A 535 2.04 2.07 -25.76
CA ASP A 535 3.22 2.35 -26.59
C ASP A 535 3.53 3.85 -26.77
N GLY A 536 3.32 4.64 -25.72
CA GLY A 536 3.59 6.09 -25.73
C GLY A 536 2.49 6.95 -26.37
N ALA A 537 1.38 6.34 -26.81
CA ALA A 537 0.24 7.04 -27.37
C ALA A 537 -0.99 6.91 -26.47
N ILE A 538 -1.87 7.92 -26.54
CA ILE A 538 -3.14 7.97 -25.83
C ILE A 538 -4.26 8.03 -26.86
N TYR A 539 -5.28 7.20 -26.68
CA TYR A 539 -6.48 7.20 -27.52
C TYR A 539 -7.73 7.10 -26.65
N GLU A 540 -8.82 7.71 -27.10
CA GLU A 540 -10.11 7.66 -26.41
C GLU A 540 -10.83 6.35 -26.73
N ILE A 541 -11.31 5.67 -25.68
CA ILE A 541 -12.17 4.48 -25.79
C ILE A 541 -13.64 4.87 -25.64
N TYR A 542 -13.91 5.81 -24.74
CA TYR A 542 -15.27 6.21 -24.42
C TYR A 542 -15.33 7.70 -24.08
N ARG A 543 -16.41 8.35 -24.48
CA ARG A 543 -16.75 9.72 -24.11
C ARG A 543 -18.13 9.76 -23.49
N ALA A 544 -18.28 10.46 -22.38
CA ALA A 544 -19.58 10.72 -21.80
C ALA A 544 -20.48 11.47 -22.79
N PRO A 545 -21.78 11.14 -22.89
CA PRO A 545 -22.67 11.71 -23.89
C PRO A 545 -23.06 13.16 -23.57
N ARG A 546 -22.87 13.62 -22.33
CA ARG A 546 -23.26 14.96 -21.86
C ARG A 546 -22.19 15.54 -20.95
N ALA A 547 -22.14 16.87 -20.89
CA ALA A 547 -21.37 17.58 -19.88
C ALA A 547 -21.95 17.30 -18.48
N GLY A 548 -21.08 17.14 -17.48
CA GLY A 548 -21.45 16.85 -16.09
C GLY A 548 -21.68 15.37 -15.77
N ASP A 549 -21.67 14.49 -16.78
CA ASP A 549 -21.70 13.04 -16.59
C ASP A 549 -20.30 12.53 -16.16
N ARG A 550 -20.01 12.74 -14.87
CA ARG A 550 -18.68 12.48 -14.28
C ARG A 550 -18.36 10.99 -14.21
N ILE A 551 -17.21 10.59 -14.75
CA ILE A 551 -16.73 9.21 -14.66
C ILE A 551 -15.90 9.02 -13.40
N ARG A 552 -16.36 8.17 -12.47
CA ARG A 552 -15.74 8.02 -11.14
C ARG A 552 -14.99 6.71 -10.90
N ALA A 553 -15.30 5.69 -11.69
CA ALA A 553 -14.66 4.39 -11.58
C ALA A 553 -14.74 3.65 -12.90
N ILE A 554 -13.71 2.85 -13.17
CA ILE A 554 -13.65 1.93 -14.30
C ILE A 554 -13.20 0.55 -13.81
N SER A 555 -13.69 -0.51 -14.44
CA SER A 555 -13.25 -1.87 -14.13
C SER A 555 -13.38 -2.77 -15.35
N HIS A 556 -12.42 -3.66 -15.54
CA HIS A 556 -12.44 -4.64 -16.63
C HIS A 556 -12.91 -6.01 -16.11
N GLN A 557 -13.78 -6.66 -16.89
CA GLN A 557 -14.27 -8.00 -16.66
C GLN A 557 -13.99 -8.89 -17.87
N SER A 558 -13.21 -9.96 -17.67
CA SER A 558 -13.11 -11.07 -18.61
C SER A 558 -14.39 -11.92 -18.57
N ILE A 559 -14.90 -12.33 -19.73
CA ILE A 559 -16.06 -13.22 -19.82
C ILE A 559 -15.57 -14.65 -20.12
N PRO A 560 -15.85 -15.64 -19.27
CA PRO A 560 -15.47 -17.03 -19.53
C PRO A 560 -16.03 -17.54 -20.86
N GLY A 561 -15.16 -18.09 -21.71
CA GLY A 561 -15.53 -18.64 -23.02
C GLY A 561 -15.72 -17.59 -24.14
N SER A 562 -15.39 -16.33 -23.88
CA SER A 562 -15.51 -15.21 -24.82
C SER A 562 -14.14 -14.54 -24.98
N THR A 563 -13.83 -14.11 -26.21
CA THR A 563 -12.60 -13.36 -26.51
C THR A 563 -12.76 -11.86 -26.24
N THR A 564 -14.00 -11.40 -26.05
CA THR A 564 -14.34 -10.01 -25.76
C THR A 564 -14.75 -9.83 -24.29
N GLY A 565 -14.00 -9.02 -23.57
CA GLY A 565 -14.33 -8.58 -22.22
C GLY A 565 -15.29 -7.39 -22.18
N ARG A 566 -15.61 -6.94 -20.97
CA ARG A 566 -16.37 -5.71 -20.71
C ARG A 566 -15.52 -4.72 -19.94
N LEU A 567 -15.55 -3.46 -20.35
CA LEU A 567 -15.12 -2.34 -19.53
C LEU A 567 -16.35 -1.69 -18.93
N TRP A 568 -16.51 -1.85 -17.62
CA TRP A 568 -17.53 -1.18 -16.83
C TRP A 568 -17.09 0.25 -16.53
N ILE A 569 -18.02 1.19 -16.68
CA ILE A 569 -17.80 2.62 -16.48
C ILE A 569 -18.92 3.12 -15.57
N SER A 570 -18.55 3.69 -14.43
CA SER A 570 -19.47 4.41 -13.53
C SER A 570 -19.50 5.87 -13.96
N MET A 571 -20.65 6.33 -14.47
CA MET A 571 -20.82 7.64 -15.09
C MET A 571 -22.05 8.34 -14.53
N GLY A 572 -21.86 9.46 -13.82
CA GLY A 572 -22.95 10.19 -13.18
C GLY A 572 -23.70 9.33 -12.16
N VAL A 573 -24.94 8.97 -12.48
CA VAL A 573 -25.79 8.05 -11.70
C VAL A 573 -25.93 6.67 -12.35
N ASP A 574 -25.41 6.50 -13.57
CA ASP A 574 -25.55 5.30 -14.37
C ASP A 574 -24.27 4.45 -14.35
N MET A 575 -24.44 3.17 -14.66
CA MET A 575 -23.33 2.26 -14.92
C MET A 575 -23.54 1.63 -16.29
N ILE A 576 -22.53 1.77 -17.14
CA ILE A 576 -22.55 1.25 -18.51
C ILE A 576 -21.37 0.33 -18.73
N TRP A 577 -21.35 -0.35 -19.87
CA TRP A 577 -20.17 -1.08 -20.31
C TRP A 577 -19.93 -0.93 -21.81
N VAL A 578 -18.66 -1.00 -22.20
CA VAL A 578 -18.22 -1.07 -23.60
C VAL A 578 -17.46 -2.38 -23.85
N PRO A 579 -17.57 -2.99 -25.05
CA PRO A 579 -16.83 -4.20 -25.38
C PRO A 579 -15.32 -3.91 -25.43
N MET A 580 -14.51 -4.83 -24.91
CA MET A 580 -13.06 -4.71 -24.88
C MET A 580 -12.39 -5.95 -25.43
N SER A 581 -11.54 -5.78 -26.43
CA SER A 581 -10.65 -6.84 -26.91
C SER A 581 -9.22 -6.32 -27.06
N THR A 582 -8.25 -7.24 -26.96
CA THR A 582 -6.85 -7.00 -27.33
C THR A 582 -6.68 -6.94 -28.85
N ASN A 583 -7.49 -7.71 -29.58
CA ASN A 583 -7.52 -7.74 -31.04
C ASN A 583 -8.96 -7.81 -31.56
N PRO A 584 -9.68 -6.67 -31.61
CA PRO A 584 -11.09 -6.63 -32.01
C PRO A 584 -11.37 -7.23 -33.40
N GLU A 585 -10.42 -7.15 -34.33
CA GLU A 585 -10.56 -7.69 -35.70
C GLU A 585 -10.62 -9.23 -35.74
N GLN A 586 -9.90 -9.89 -34.83
CA GLN A 586 -9.82 -11.36 -34.78
C GLN A 586 -10.74 -11.97 -33.72
N SER A 587 -11.50 -11.16 -33.00
CA SER A 587 -12.43 -11.61 -31.95
C SER A 587 -13.79 -11.91 -32.56
N GLU A 588 -14.16 -13.19 -32.66
CA GLU A 588 -15.42 -13.65 -33.28
C GLU A 588 -16.69 -13.07 -32.64
N ASP A 589 -16.60 -12.67 -31.36
CA ASP A 589 -17.70 -12.15 -30.56
C ASP A 589 -17.71 -10.62 -30.42
N TYR A 590 -16.73 -9.93 -30.99
CA TYR A 590 -16.67 -8.47 -30.98
C TYR A 590 -17.71 -7.89 -31.95
N ARG A 591 -18.38 -6.81 -31.54
CA ARG A 591 -19.42 -6.14 -32.34
C ARG A 591 -18.99 -4.71 -32.63
N TYR A 592 -18.99 -4.34 -33.90
CA TYR A 592 -18.58 -3.01 -34.35
C TYR A 592 -19.71 -1.98 -34.19
N CYS A 593 -19.32 -0.71 -34.04
CA CYS A 593 -20.25 0.40 -34.09
C CYS A 593 -20.67 0.67 -35.54
N HIS A 594 -21.86 1.23 -35.73
CA HIS A 594 -22.45 1.49 -37.06
C HIS A 594 -21.77 2.66 -37.79
N GLU A 595 -21.05 3.53 -37.08
CA GLU A 595 -20.38 4.71 -37.63
C GLU A 595 -19.04 4.95 -36.93
N SER A 596 -18.07 5.47 -37.68
CA SER A 596 -16.80 6.00 -37.18
C SER A 596 -16.35 7.19 -38.04
N VAL A 597 -15.59 8.11 -37.44
CA VAL A 597 -15.06 9.28 -38.15
C VAL A 597 -13.54 9.34 -37.98
N LEU A 598 -12.82 9.40 -39.11
CA LEU A 598 -11.37 9.56 -39.16
C LEU A 598 -11.02 10.89 -39.84
N GLN A 599 -10.30 11.76 -39.15
CA GLN A 599 -9.83 13.04 -39.70
C GLN A 599 -8.31 13.00 -39.89
N THR A 600 -7.82 13.39 -41.07
CA THR A 600 -6.38 13.49 -41.34
C THR A 600 -5.81 14.80 -40.80
N GLY A 601 -4.48 14.85 -40.64
CA GLY A 601 -3.79 16.14 -40.61
C GLY A 601 -3.90 16.88 -41.95
N ARG A 602 -3.39 18.11 -41.98
CA ARG A 602 -3.28 18.88 -43.23
C ARG A 602 -2.17 18.30 -44.11
N ILE A 603 -2.52 17.98 -45.35
CA ILE A 603 -1.62 17.35 -46.32
C ILE A 603 -1.05 18.42 -47.24
N TYR A 604 0.26 18.62 -47.19
CA TYR A 604 0.98 19.68 -47.92
C TYR A 604 1.82 19.19 -49.09
N ALA A 605 1.97 17.87 -49.29
CA ALA A 605 2.85 17.27 -50.31
C ALA A 605 4.23 17.95 -50.38
N ASP A 606 4.86 18.18 -49.22
CA ASP A 606 6.17 18.81 -49.01
C ASP A 606 6.37 20.24 -49.57
N LEU A 607 5.30 20.89 -50.02
CA LEU A 607 5.35 22.24 -50.61
C LEU A 607 4.36 23.18 -49.93
N GLN A 608 4.62 23.64 -48.70
CA GLN A 608 3.62 24.39 -47.91
C GLN A 608 3.07 25.66 -48.56
N ASP A 609 3.90 26.36 -49.36
CA ASP A 609 3.52 27.65 -49.95
C ASP A 609 2.89 27.54 -51.34
N VAL A 610 3.04 26.39 -52.02
CA VAL A 610 2.60 26.21 -53.41
C VAL A 610 1.13 25.78 -53.42
N GLU A 611 0.33 26.48 -54.20
CA GLU A 611 -1.05 26.08 -54.48
C GLU A 611 -1.08 24.82 -55.34
N LYS A 612 -1.94 23.88 -54.96
CA LYS A 612 -2.06 22.56 -55.58
C LYS A 612 -3.47 22.39 -56.08
N PHE A 613 -3.57 21.75 -57.22
CA PHE A 613 -4.82 21.23 -57.72
C PHE A 613 -5.01 19.82 -57.16
N TRP A 614 -6.17 19.53 -56.58
CA TRP A 614 -6.51 18.23 -56.03
C TRP A 614 -7.57 17.58 -56.91
N LYS A 615 -7.25 16.44 -57.51
CA LYS A 615 -8.11 15.77 -58.51
C LYS A 615 -9.01 14.73 -57.86
N SER A 616 -8.40 13.69 -57.30
CA SER A 616 -9.10 12.48 -56.85
C SER A 616 -8.48 11.90 -55.59
N ILE A 617 -9.28 11.10 -54.90
CA ILE A 617 -8.88 10.31 -53.74
C ILE A 617 -9.09 8.85 -54.10
N LYS A 618 -8.07 8.04 -53.84
CA LYS A 618 -8.05 6.61 -54.06
C LYS A 618 -7.83 5.92 -52.73
N LEU A 619 -8.76 5.07 -52.34
CA LEU A 619 -8.68 4.30 -51.11
C LEU A 619 -8.29 2.86 -51.42
N VAL A 620 -7.36 2.33 -50.63
CA VAL A 620 -7.06 0.91 -50.55
C VAL A 620 -7.78 0.37 -49.33
N THR A 621 -8.74 -0.53 -49.53
CA THR A 621 -9.67 -0.96 -48.47
C THR A 621 -9.91 -2.46 -48.48
N GLU A 622 -10.43 -2.99 -47.38
CA GLU A 622 -11.03 -4.33 -47.30
C GLU A 622 -12.46 -4.22 -46.77
N ASP A 623 -13.28 -5.24 -47.08
CA ASP A 623 -14.65 -5.41 -46.60
C ASP A 623 -15.66 -4.30 -46.96
N LEU A 624 -15.43 -3.52 -48.01
CA LEU A 624 -16.48 -2.67 -48.59
C LEU A 624 -17.49 -3.50 -49.37
N ALA A 625 -18.77 -3.24 -49.11
CA ALA A 625 -19.91 -3.89 -49.74
C ALA A 625 -21.15 -3.01 -49.67
N ALA A 626 -22.27 -3.47 -50.24
CA ALA A 626 -23.55 -2.78 -50.09
C ALA A 626 -23.93 -2.67 -48.60
N GLY A 627 -24.04 -1.43 -48.10
CA GLY A 627 -24.33 -1.14 -46.69
C GLY A 627 -23.10 -1.12 -45.77
N VAL A 628 -21.89 -1.22 -46.33
CA VAL A 628 -20.59 -1.10 -45.64
C VAL A 628 -19.71 -0.17 -46.48
N THR A 629 -19.69 1.11 -46.15
CA THR A 629 -19.18 2.18 -47.04
C THR A 629 -18.30 3.18 -46.30
N ILE A 630 -17.50 3.93 -47.05
CA ILE A 630 -16.73 5.07 -46.55
C ILE A 630 -17.14 6.29 -47.36
N ALA A 631 -17.70 7.31 -46.72
CA ALA A 631 -17.87 8.64 -47.30
C ALA A 631 -16.66 9.53 -46.99
N CYS A 632 -16.39 10.52 -47.81
CA CYS A 632 -15.27 11.44 -47.62
C CYS A 632 -15.72 12.90 -47.75
N ASP A 633 -15.34 13.70 -46.76
CA ASP A 633 -15.43 15.15 -46.80
C ASP A 633 -14.02 15.74 -46.88
N TYR A 634 -13.88 16.90 -47.52
CA TYR A 634 -12.63 17.61 -47.63
C TYR A 634 -12.75 19.09 -47.27
N ARG A 635 -11.62 19.71 -46.96
CA ARG A 635 -11.47 21.17 -46.92
C ARG A 635 -10.08 21.58 -47.37
N THR A 636 -9.98 22.69 -48.10
CA THR A 636 -8.71 23.26 -48.58
C THR A 636 -8.41 24.64 -47.99
N SER A 637 -9.39 25.25 -47.32
CA SER A 637 -9.26 26.50 -46.58
C SER A 637 -10.38 26.62 -45.53
N GLY A 638 -10.14 27.40 -44.48
CA GLY A 638 -11.15 27.68 -43.45
C GLY A 638 -11.54 26.45 -42.60
N SER A 639 -12.75 26.50 -42.03
CA SER A 639 -13.30 25.50 -41.09
C SER A 639 -14.45 24.67 -41.66
N THR A 640 -14.93 24.98 -42.87
CA THR A 640 -16.09 24.31 -43.50
C THR A 640 -15.67 23.02 -44.18
N TRP A 641 -16.40 21.95 -43.93
CA TRP A 641 -16.23 20.65 -44.60
C TRP A 641 -17.16 20.58 -45.80
N THR A 642 -16.64 20.11 -46.94
CA THR A 642 -17.39 19.87 -48.17
C THR A 642 -17.42 18.37 -48.44
N GLU A 643 -18.61 17.81 -48.63
CA GLU A 643 -18.81 16.40 -48.93
C GLU A 643 -18.48 16.07 -50.39
N ILE A 644 -17.82 14.94 -50.62
CA ILE A 644 -17.64 14.36 -51.95
C ILE A 644 -18.92 13.59 -52.31
N SER A 645 -19.43 13.82 -53.52
CA SER A 645 -20.77 13.36 -53.93
C SER A 645 -20.94 11.84 -53.95
N ASP A 646 -19.84 11.10 -54.17
CA ASP A 646 -19.84 9.64 -54.25
C ASP A 646 -19.21 9.02 -52.99
N VAL A 647 -19.63 7.80 -52.67
CA VAL A 647 -19.12 7.00 -51.55
C VAL A 647 -18.20 5.89 -52.03
N PHE A 648 -17.24 5.50 -51.21
CA PHE A 648 -16.41 4.33 -51.44
C PHE A 648 -17.15 3.08 -50.94
N ASP A 649 -17.47 2.18 -51.86
CA ASP A 649 -18.25 0.96 -51.65
C ASP A 649 -17.61 -0.29 -52.30
N THR A 650 -16.43 -0.14 -52.90
CA THR A 650 -15.74 -1.19 -53.65
C THR A 650 -14.32 -1.42 -53.14
N SER A 651 -14.04 -2.64 -52.66
CA SER A 651 -12.69 -3.13 -52.30
C SER A 651 -12.07 -3.96 -53.45
N PRO A 652 -10.74 -4.07 -53.57
CA PRO A 652 -9.73 -3.51 -52.67
C PRO A 652 -9.28 -2.08 -53.01
N LEU A 653 -9.73 -1.54 -54.15
CA LEU A 653 -9.28 -0.23 -54.63
C LEU A 653 -10.39 0.47 -55.40
N GLN A 654 -10.69 1.71 -55.01
CA GLN A 654 -11.63 2.59 -55.68
C GLN A 654 -11.09 4.02 -55.69
N GLU A 655 -11.23 4.69 -56.83
CA GLU A 655 -10.85 6.10 -57.02
C GLU A 655 -12.11 6.92 -57.28
N ILE A 656 -12.23 8.03 -56.54
CA ILE A 656 -13.33 8.98 -56.68
C ILE A 656 -12.75 10.37 -56.90
N ASP A 657 -13.25 11.07 -57.91
CA ASP A 657 -12.91 12.48 -58.15
C ASP A 657 -13.51 13.34 -57.03
N ILE A 658 -12.72 14.27 -56.48
CA ILE A 658 -13.18 15.15 -55.39
C ILE A 658 -14.37 16.00 -55.86
N VAL A 659 -14.24 16.55 -57.07
CA VAL A 659 -15.29 17.22 -57.82
C VAL A 659 -15.11 16.95 -59.31
N THR A 660 -16.21 16.75 -60.03
CA THR A 660 -16.17 16.46 -61.48
C THR A 660 -15.84 17.67 -62.34
N ASP A 661 -15.91 18.89 -61.79
CA ASP A 661 -15.61 20.15 -62.48
C ASP A 661 -14.16 20.62 -62.31
N TYR A 662 -13.35 19.87 -61.56
CA TYR A 662 -11.95 20.17 -61.28
C TYR A 662 -11.71 21.56 -60.65
N SER A 663 -12.64 22.02 -59.82
CA SER A 663 -12.57 23.34 -59.16
C SER A 663 -11.77 23.38 -57.85
N VAL A 664 -11.29 22.24 -57.35
CA VAL A 664 -10.65 22.16 -56.03
C VAL A 664 -9.16 22.45 -56.10
N SER A 665 -8.77 23.62 -55.58
CA SER A 665 -7.38 24.00 -55.34
C SER A 665 -7.15 24.42 -53.89
N GLY A 666 -5.88 24.35 -53.46
CA GLY A 666 -5.46 24.85 -52.16
C GLY A 666 -4.00 24.54 -51.86
N ARG A 667 -3.43 25.21 -50.86
CA ARG A 667 -2.06 24.93 -50.39
C ARG A 667 -1.96 23.58 -49.66
N TRP A 668 -3.05 23.20 -49.02
CA TRP A 668 -3.23 21.94 -48.32
C TRP A 668 -4.63 21.40 -48.58
N ILE A 669 -4.79 20.11 -48.30
CA ILE A 669 -6.09 19.46 -48.19
C ILE A 669 -6.15 18.70 -46.88
N GLU A 670 -7.31 18.67 -46.26
CA GLU A 670 -7.60 17.89 -45.07
C GLU A 670 -8.84 17.07 -45.33
N LEU A 671 -8.80 15.79 -44.96
CA LEU A 671 -9.84 14.81 -45.28
C LEU A 671 -10.50 14.32 -43.99
N ARG A 672 -11.80 14.09 -44.07
CA ARG A 672 -12.61 13.45 -43.03
C ARG A 672 -13.36 12.29 -43.66
N PHE A 673 -13.05 11.08 -43.22
CA PHE A 673 -13.72 9.87 -43.64
C PHE A 673 -14.83 9.54 -42.64
N ARG A 674 -16.05 9.32 -43.12
CA ARG A 674 -17.15 8.77 -42.35
C ARG A 674 -17.32 7.31 -42.77
N ILE A 675 -17.03 6.42 -41.85
CA ILE A 675 -16.97 4.97 -42.07
C ILE A 675 -18.26 4.40 -41.50
N GLU A 676 -19.05 3.74 -42.33
CA GLU A 676 -20.41 3.31 -41.98
C GLU A 676 -20.58 1.81 -42.25
N THR A 677 -21.27 1.13 -41.35
CA THR A 677 -21.67 -0.28 -41.52
C THR A 677 -23.08 -0.52 -41.01
N SER A 678 -23.86 -1.25 -41.79
CA SER A 678 -25.20 -1.74 -41.43
C SER A 678 -25.17 -3.14 -40.79
N ASP A 679 -24.02 -3.81 -40.79
CA ASP A 679 -23.78 -5.10 -40.16
C ASP A 679 -22.76 -4.95 -39.01
N ASN A 680 -23.17 -5.27 -37.78
CA ASN A 680 -22.29 -5.16 -36.62
C ASN A 680 -21.21 -6.25 -36.52
N GLN A 681 -21.15 -7.18 -37.49
CA GLN A 681 -20.11 -8.20 -37.61
C GLN A 681 -18.98 -7.81 -38.56
N VAL A 682 -19.16 -6.77 -39.37
CA VAL A 682 -18.21 -6.37 -40.40
C VAL A 682 -17.96 -4.87 -40.30
N THR A 683 -16.69 -4.46 -40.35
CA THR A 683 -16.29 -3.06 -40.39
C THR A 683 -15.44 -2.83 -41.64
N PRO A 684 -15.59 -1.69 -42.35
CA PRO A 684 -14.65 -1.30 -43.39
C PRO A 684 -13.23 -1.21 -42.82
N VAL A 685 -12.23 -1.70 -43.56
CA VAL A 685 -10.81 -1.54 -43.22
C VAL A 685 -10.16 -0.59 -44.20
N LEU A 686 -9.64 0.54 -43.71
CA LEU A 686 -8.89 1.51 -44.53
C LEU A 686 -7.38 1.26 -44.40
N MET A 687 -6.77 0.74 -45.46
CA MET A 687 -5.35 0.36 -45.49
C MET A 687 -4.45 1.47 -46.03
N GLY A 688 -4.96 2.30 -46.95
CA GLY A 688 -4.16 3.33 -47.58
C GLY A 688 -4.99 4.44 -48.23
N ILE A 689 -4.45 5.65 -48.20
CA ILE A 689 -5.03 6.83 -48.84
C ILE A 689 -4.02 7.32 -49.87
N VAL A 690 -4.46 7.41 -51.13
CA VAL A 690 -3.67 7.96 -52.24
C VAL A 690 -4.41 9.18 -52.77
N ILE A 691 -3.73 10.32 -52.77
CA ILE A 691 -4.29 11.59 -53.26
C ILE A 691 -3.60 11.94 -54.57
N GLU A 692 -4.39 12.10 -55.63
CA GLU A 692 -3.87 12.59 -56.90
C GLU A 692 -4.01 14.11 -56.95
N GLY A 693 -2.86 14.79 -56.99
CA GLY A 693 -2.79 16.23 -57.11
C GLY A 693 -1.72 16.67 -58.08
N LEU A 694 -1.88 17.85 -58.66
CA LEU A 694 -0.90 18.49 -59.52
C LEU A 694 -0.42 19.78 -58.88
N THR A 695 0.90 19.92 -58.75
CA THR A 695 1.53 21.19 -58.35
C THR A 695 2.11 21.87 -59.58
N ARG A 696 1.81 23.14 -59.79
CA ARG A 696 2.54 23.98 -60.73
C ARG A 696 3.42 24.93 -59.94
N ILE A 697 4.73 24.74 -60.02
CA ILE A 697 5.67 25.75 -59.54
C ILE A 697 5.51 26.96 -60.48
N PRO A 698 5.20 28.16 -59.97
CA PRO A 698 5.13 29.34 -60.81
C PRO A 698 6.50 29.58 -61.46
N VAL A 699 6.59 29.38 -62.77
CA VAL A 699 7.77 29.76 -63.56
C VAL A 699 7.79 31.28 -63.56
N LYS A 700 8.77 31.89 -62.88
CA LYS A 700 8.81 33.36 -62.74
C LYS A 700 9.03 34.03 -64.08
N PHE A 701 10.15 33.80 -64.79
CA PHE A 701 10.33 34.24 -66.18
C PHE A 701 11.40 33.38 -66.88
N ALA A 702 11.14 32.85 -68.09
CA ALA A 702 12.14 32.16 -68.91
C ALA A 702 12.19 32.79 -70.30
N TYR A 703 13.36 33.27 -70.71
CA TYR A 703 13.60 33.97 -71.97
C TYR A 703 14.55 33.14 -72.83
N THR A 704 14.23 32.92 -74.09
CA THR A 704 15.15 32.26 -75.02
C THR A 704 15.95 33.31 -75.78
N LEU A 705 17.24 33.43 -75.47
CA LEU A 705 18.15 34.36 -76.13
C LEU A 705 18.88 33.68 -77.28
N THR A 706 18.83 34.29 -78.47
CA THR A 706 19.67 33.90 -79.61
C THR A 706 20.71 34.99 -79.83
N PHE A 707 22.00 34.63 -79.79
CA PHE A 707 23.11 35.58 -79.91
C PHE A 707 24.10 35.15 -80.98
N ARG A 708 24.83 36.13 -81.54
CA ARG A 708 25.90 35.90 -82.50
C ARG A 708 27.25 35.98 -81.78
N ALA A 709 28.12 35.02 -82.05
CA ALA A 709 29.52 35.04 -81.61
C ALA A 709 30.43 35.07 -82.85
N ALA A 710 31.17 36.15 -83.04
CA ALA A 710 32.07 36.37 -84.16
C ALA A 710 33.37 37.06 -83.70
N ASP A 711 34.45 36.87 -84.47
CA ASP A 711 35.75 37.52 -84.21
C ASP A 711 35.74 38.97 -84.70
N ARG A 712 36.22 39.91 -83.87
CA ARG A 712 36.19 41.37 -84.15
C ARG A 712 34.78 41.86 -84.52
N ASP A 713 33.80 41.49 -83.71
CA ASP A 713 32.45 42.04 -83.87
C ASP A 713 32.43 43.53 -83.48
N HIS A 714 31.42 44.27 -83.92
CA HIS A 714 31.23 45.64 -83.46
C HIS A 714 30.46 45.63 -82.14
N ASP A 715 30.94 46.37 -81.14
CA ASP A 715 30.20 46.59 -79.89
C ASP A 715 29.04 47.58 -80.09
N LEU A 716 28.29 47.84 -79.01
CA LEU A 716 27.15 48.78 -79.02
C LEU A 716 27.57 50.23 -79.30
N GLN A 717 28.88 50.54 -79.26
CA GLN A 717 29.47 51.83 -79.54
C GLN A 717 30.10 51.90 -80.94
N GLY A 718 30.04 50.80 -81.71
CA GLY A 718 30.58 50.69 -83.07
C GLY A 718 32.07 50.40 -83.13
N GLU A 719 32.74 50.21 -81.98
CA GLU A 719 34.15 49.87 -81.91
C GLU A 719 34.36 48.36 -82.08
N PHE A 720 35.58 47.96 -82.48
CA PHE A 720 35.90 46.54 -82.61
C PHE A 720 36.06 45.90 -81.23
N ASP A 721 35.25 44.89 -80.95
CA ASP A 721 35.34 44.08 -79.75
C ASP A 721 36.66 43.28 -79.75
N PRO A 722 37.53 43.45 -78.73
CA PRO A 722 38.79 42.73 -78.63
C PRO A 722 38.63 41.24 -78.32
N VAL A 723 37.43 40.78 -77.92
CA VAL A 723 37.15 39.39 -77.53
C VAL A 723 36.79 38.54 -78.76
N THR A 724 37.43 37.37 -78.89
CA THR A 724 37.16 36.42 -79.98
C THR A 724 35.80 35.75 -79.81
N GLY A 725 35.20 35.28 -80.90
CA GLY A 725 33.91 34.58 -80.86
C GLY A 725 33.93 33.32 -79.99
N TYR A 726 35.08 32.63 -79.91
CA TYR A 726 35.24 31.49 -78.99
C TYR A 726 35.29 31.92 -77.53
N ALA A 727 36.04 32.97 -77.19
CA ALA A 727 36.12 33.46 -75.82
C ALA A 727 34.76 33.96 -75.31
N LYS A 728 33.89 34.47 -76.19
CA LYS A 728 32.49 34.84 -75.83
C LYS A 728 31.64 33.62 -75.45
N VAL A 729 31.85 32.48 -76.11
CA VAL A 729 31.15 31.22 -75.77
C VAL A 729 31.70 30.63 -74.47
N ASP A 730 33.03 30.63 -74.26
CA ASP A 730 33.66 30.17 -73.02
C ASP A 730 33.23 31.03 -71.81
N GLN A 731 33.06 32.34 -72.02
CA GLN A 731 32.55 33.25 -70.99
C GLN A 731 31.09 32.93 -70.62
N MET A 732 30.27 32.54 -71.60
CA MET A 732 28.91 32.08 -71.34
C MET A 732 28.90 30.79 -70.54
N ASP A 733 29.76 29.81 -70.87
CA ASP A 733 29.89 28.57 -70.10
C ASP A 733 30.38 28.83 -68.66
N THR A 734 31.25 29.83 -68.48
CA THR A 734 31.68 30.28 -67.15
C THR A 734 30.53 30.89 -66.35
N TRP A 735 29.66 31.67 -66.99
CA TRP A 735 28.48 32.24 -66.35
C TRP A 735 27.42 31.20 -66.03
N VAL A 736 27.24 30.19 -66.88
CA VAL A 736 26.37 29.03 -66.64
C VAL A 736 26.83 28.26 -65.39
N ALA A 737 28.14 28.16 -65.16
CA ALA A 737 28.69 27.51 -63.97
C ALA A 737 28.65 28.39 -62.71
N SER A 738 28.27 29.68 -62.82
CA SER A 738 28.28 30.64 -61.71
C SER A 738 26.93 30.69 -60.99
N PRO A 739 26.90 30.67 -59.64
CA PRO A 739 25.68 30.85 -58.87
C PRO A 739 25.25 32.32 -58.72
N LEU A 740 26.01 33.27 -59.28
CA LEU A 740 25.72 34.71 -59.19
C LEU A 740 24.86 35.18 -60.36
N PRO A 741 23.78 35.97 -60.10
CA PRO A 741 22.93 36.48 -61.15
C PRO A 741 23.64 37.56 -61.97
N LEU A 742 23.38 37.57 -63.28
CA LEU A 742 23.91 38.57 -64.20
C LEU A 742 22.89 39.68 -64.43
N LEU A 743 23.37 40.90 -64.61
CA LEU A 743 22.55 42.01 -65.07
C LEU A 743 22.48 41.99 -66.60
N LEU A 744 21.28 41.80 -67.16
CA LEU A 744 21.04 41.90 -68.60
C LEU A 744 20.91 43.36 -68.99
N ASN A 745 21.88 43.86 -69.77
CA ASN A 745 21.76 45.15 -70.43
C ASN A 745 21.26 44.91 -71.86
N SER A 746 20.11 45.48 -72.20
CA SER A 746 19.44 45.29 -73.50
C SER A 746 19.05 46.64 -74.09
N TRP A 747 18.98 46.71 -75.42
CA TRP A 747 18.41 47.87 -76.10
C TRP A 747 16.88 47.96 -75.90
N SER A 748 16.25 46.84 -75.58
CA SER A 748 14.82 46.78 -75.31
C SER A 748 14.54 47.18 -73.85
N ASN A 749 13.76 48.25 -73.65
CA ASN A 749 13.27 48.65 -72.33
C ASN A 749 12.50 47.53 -71.59
N TYR A 750 12.04 46.50 -72.31
CA TYR A 750 11.34 45.35 -71.73
C TYR A 750 12.26 44.29 -71.13
N GLU A 751 13.56 44.30 -71.45
CA GLU A 751 14.52 43.26 -71.03
C GLU A 751 15.74 43.87 -70.33
N ASP A 752 15.93 45.19 -70.43
CA ASP A 752 17.03 45.94 -69.84
C ASP A 752 16.91 46.05 -68.31
N GLY A 753 18.03 45.90 -67.61
CA GLY A 753 18.11 46.00 -66.15
C GLY A 753 17.61 44.77 -65.38
N MET A 754 17.31 43.66 -66.05
CA MET A 754 16.85 42.43 -65.41
C MET A 754 18.01 41.60 -64.84
N TYR A 755 17.80 40.97 -63.69
CA TYR A 755 18.71 39.93 -63.18
C TYR A 755 18.34 38.57 -63.76
N VAL A 756 19.30 37.91 -64.40
CA VAL A 756 19.11 36.65 -65.11
C VAL A 756 20.17 35.61 -64.76
N PHE A 757 19.80 34.34 -64.82
CA PHE A 757 20.70 33.20 -64.82
C PHE A 757 20.66 32.51 -66.19
N PRO A 758 21.80 32.25 -66.84
CA PRO A 758 21.80 31.34 -67.97
C PRO A 758 21.56 29.90 -67.48
N GLU A 759 20.65 29.17 -68.14
CA GLU A 759 20.30 27.79 -67.81
C GLU A 759 21.54 26.88 -67.96
N PRO A 760 21.72 25.84 -67.10
CA PRO A 760 22.81 24.85 -67.19
C PRO A 760 22.89 24.03 -68.48
N SER A 761 22.03 24.30 -69.47
CA SER A 761 22.08 23.66 -70.77
C SER A 761 23.23 24.23 -71.62
N PRO A 762 24.05 23.39 -72.28
CA PRO A 762 25.14 23.88 -73.13
C PRO A 762 24.62 24.83 -74.22
N VAL A 763 25.37 25.90 -74.50
CA VAL A 763 25.05 26.84 -75.58
C VAL A 763 24.82 26.07 -76.90
N ARG A 764 23.60 26.15 -77.45
CA ARG A 764 23.24 25.41 -78.65
C ARG A 764 23.70 26.16 -79.90
N PHE A 765 24.57 25.53 -80.68
CA PHE A 765 24.98 26.06 -81.98
C PHE A 765 23.87 25.85 -83.02
N ILE A 766 23.36 26.95 -83.59
CA ILE A 766 22.30 26.93 -84.62
C ILE A 766 22.92 26.93 -86.02
N LYS A 767 23.91 27.80 -86.27
CA LYS A 767 24.49 27.98 -87.61
C LYS A 767 25.91 28.50 -87.53
N LYS A 768 26.79 28.00 -88.41
CA LYS A 768 28.13 28.53 -88.67
C LYS A 768 28.18 29.14 -90.07
N PHE A 769 28.73 30.34 -90.21
CA PHE A 769 28.85 31.06 -91.48
C PHE A 769 30.11 31.94 -91.51
N LYS A 770 30.43 32.50 -92.67
CA LYS A 770 31.49 33.52 -92.80
C LYS A 770 30.84 34.90 -92.88
N ASP A 771 31.39 35.87 -92.17
CA ASP A 771 30.95 37.27 -92.27
C ASP A 771 31.42 37.96 -93.55
N GLU A 772 31.04 39.23 -93.73
CA GLU A 772 31.36 40.03 -94.93
C GLU A 772 32.87 40.23 -95.14
N ASP A 773 33.67 40.07 -94.09
CA ASP A 773 35.15 40.12 -94.10
C ASP A 773 35.80 38.73 -94.26
N GLY A 774 35.01 37.67 -94.44
CA GLY A 774 35.47 36.30 -94.63
C GLY A 774 35.87 35.54 -93.35
N ARG A 775 35.55 36.08 -92.16
CA ARG A 775 35.88 35.53 -90.84
C ARG A 775 34.78 34.62 -90.31
N GLU A 776 35.10 33.75 -89.35
CA GLU A 776 34.14 32.78 -88.82
C GLU A 776 33.15 33.44 -87.84
N ALA A 777 31.85 33.26 -88.08
CA ALA A 777 30.77 33.68 -87.19
C ALA A 777 29.81 32.51 -86.89
N ARG A 778 29.27 32.51 -85.68
CA ARG A 778 28.32 31.49 -85.19
C ARG A 778 27.06 32.14 -84.64
N VAL A 779 25.91 31.53 -84.90
CA VAL A 779 24.66 31.83 -84.21
C VAL A 779 24.45 30.76 -83.15
N CYS A 780 24.28 31.22 -81.91
CA CYS A 780 24.16 30.43 -80.70
C CYS A 780 22.82 30.75 -80.00
N GLN A 781 22.32 29.81 -79.20
CA GLN A 781 21.10 29.99 -78.43
C GLN A 781 21.28 29.47 -77.01
N THR A 782 20.71 30.20 -76.05
CA THR A 782 20.68 29.84 -74.63
C THR A 782 19.34 30.26 -74.02
N THR A 783 18.99 29.68 -72.88
CA THR A 783 17.82 30.08 -72.09
C THR A 783 18.29 30.89 -70.90
N LEU A 784 17.65 32.02 -70.63
CA LEU A 784 17.85 32.85 -69.46
C LEU A 784 16.65 32.72 -68.52
N ILE A 785 16.89 32.53 -67.24
CA ILE A 785 15.88 32.47 -66.19
C ILE A 785 15.93 33.81 -65.44
N GLY A 786 14.84 34.57 -65.49
CA GLY A 786 14.72 35.85 -64.77
C GLY A 786 14.32 35.65 -63.30
N ILE A 787 14.82 36.52 -62.43
CA ILE A 787 14.57 36.52 -60.98
C ILE A 787 13.40 37.42 -60.60
#